data_AF-A0A7Y7INW8-F1
#
_entry.id   AF-A0A7Y7INW8-F1
#
_cell.length_a   1.000
_cell.length_b   1.000
_cell.length_c   1.000
_cell.angle_alpha   90.00
_cell.angle_beta   90.00
_cell.angle_gamma   90.00
#
_symmetry.space_group_name_H-M   'P 1'
#
loop_
_entity.id
_entity.type
_entity.pdbx_description
1 polymer ?
#
loop_
_entity_poly.entity_id
_entity_poly.type
_entity_poly.pdbx_seq_one_letter_code
_entity_poly.pdbx_strand_id
1 'polypeptide(L)'
;MSGVVTSLLVFAPPATAAPSQSGGICNGVTNQLAHRGTVQENLLKAAANKNAAVISQLQAERAQLQNSADSLTAQVASANKAITDLETQGAQLDAQLTAAGDQLATLQSQQAATQQAIAAAQDTLSKLAADKQAVQDQLAPLQSQLEAAQSATAQLKAQAQDAADQVAAKQAQISTAQGELATLQSTATQAADALAAKNAQIADAQAALATLTAESQAADAAVVTAGQAVTDAEAELQRLQDSGTAAQDALDAQTAKVADAKATLATLQASAASAADAVTAKNAAIATAQGELAALQAAATAAADAVTAQNAAMAQAQNDLAGLQSTADAAAAALADNAAKMAAAATDITSLQAQIATGNAAIAAKQSQLETAQGELTTLQASAATLQAQINDLNAQIAAINGNSSKKRALITERDTLQGQLVDVNSAITLKNAEISGYQGDLTALQSAVDSLNAQLQARQLDSSALQQQAAPLQAALDAANAAAAAKQGDIAALQAQLPALQAAVDAANAAATDKAQELSTLQGQLPGLQDAVTAAQAAVTAQEQVVSGLEAALPALTEGVAEAQAAIDAQQSVLQSLEGKLADAQNAAAAAKAAVEAKTAELAALTAELPGLQATVDATSAAVAAKQADLAALNTELDNLVASLAGINAQITAKEGDILALQGQVKPLLDQLNTLNGQASAADAQLANLQGQLSALDTQVTAAQATLRSLQAQKKANQDAVKTQQAVVIGLQDQLGSVQNQIKAIDGQIALGGCVA
;
A
#
# COMPACT_ATOMS: atom_id res chain seq x y z
N MET A 1 -20.76 124.20 -56.93
CA MET A 1 -19.58 125.05 -57.16
C MET A 1 -19.67 126.35 -56.34
N SER A 2 -18.61 127.16 -56.38
CA SER A 2 -18.59 128.58 -55.97
C SER A 2 -19.64 129.40 -56.75
N GLY A 3 -19.95 130.63 -56.29
CA GLY A 3 -20.79 131.59 -57.05
C GLY A 3 -19.99 132.58 -57.93
N VAL A 4 -20.57 133.77 -58.19
CA VAL A 4 -19.94 135.08 -58.56
C VAL A 4 -19.91 135.57 -60.06
N VAL A 5 -20.72 136.63 -60.38
CA VAL A 5 -20.48 138.00 -61.02
C VAL A 5 -19.45 138.28 -62.21
N THR A 6 -19.66 139.28 -63.15
CA THR A 6 -18.72 140.11 -64.05
C THR A 6 -19.50 141.06 -65.06
N SER A 7 -19.09 141.82 -66.16
CA SER A 7 -17.92 142.28 -67.02
C SER A 7 -18.40 142.97 -68.39
N LEU A 8 -17.77 143.80 -69.31
CA LEU A 8 -16.36 144.23 -69.63
C LEU A 8 -15.96 145.54 -70.51
N LEU A 9 -16.42 145.94 -71.74
CA LEU A 9 -15.62 146.72 -72.81
C LEU A 9 -16.21 147.95 -73.65
N VAL A 10 -15.40 148.65 -74.54
CA VAL A 10 -15.69 149.93 -75.37
C VAL A 10 -14.67 150.28 -76.56
N PHE A 11 -14.94 151.13 -77.62
CA PHE A 11 -13.92 151.80 -78.60
C PHE A 11 -14.36 152.91 -79.70
N ALA A 12 -13.48 153.89 -80.21
CA ALA A 12 -13.63 154.88 -81.42
C ALA A 12 -12.43 155.93 -81.87
N PRO A 13 -12.35 156.63 -83.09
CA PRO A 13 -11.20 157.53 -83.62
C PRO A 13 -11.28 159.06 -84.24
N PRO A 14 -10.94 159.52 -85.53
CA PRO A 14 -10.07 160.74 -85.99
C PRO A 14 -10.70 162.02 -86.76
N ALA A 15 -10.16 163.06 -87.54
CA ALA A 15 -8.97 163.47 -88.43
C ALA A 15 -8.78 165.06 -88.79
N THR A 16 -8.03 165.60 -89.85
CA THR A 16 -7.50 167.06 -90.05
C THR A 16 -7.20 167.73 -91.51
N ALA A 17 -6.93 169.10 -91.72
CA ALA A 17 -6.61 169.86 -93.04
C ALA A 17 -5.85 171.32 -93.03
N ALA A 18 -5.59 172.12 -94.16
CA ALA A 18 -4.63 173.34 -94.30
C ALA A 18 -4.84 174.62 -95.35
N PRO A 19 -3.87 175.38 -96.07
CA PRO A 19 -3.75 176.93 -96.19
C PRO A 19 -3.26 177.80 -97.49
N SER A 20 -3.10 179.20 -97.45
CA SER A 20 -2.24 180.25 -98.26
C SER A 20 -2.81 181.23 -99.42
N GLN A 21 -2.28 182.38 -100.06
CA GLN A 21 -1.09 183.38 -100.09
C GLN A 21 -1.15 184.73 -101.04
N SER A 22 -0.32 185.84 -100.84
CA SER A 22 0.24 187.01 -101.75
C SER A 22 -0.58 188.27 -102.33
N GLY A 23 -0.17 189.50 -102.89
CA GLY A 23 1.03 190.46 -103.05
C GLY A 23 0.99 191.69 -104.16
N GLY A 24 1.69 192.91 -104.10
CA GLY A 24 1.87 193.99 -105.22
C GLY A 24 2.31 195.54 -104.98
N ILE A 25 2.84 196.41 -105.95
CA ILE A 25 3.36 197.90 -105.82
C ILE A 25 3.45 198.88 -107.11
N CYS A 26 3.21 200.26 -107.06
CA CYS A 26 3.97 201.46 -107.73
C CYS A 26 3.42 202.98 -107.59
N ASN A 27 4.06 204.07 -108.16
CA ASN A 27 3.91 205.55 -107.77
C ASN A 27 4.10 206.71 -108.87
N GLY A 28 3.62 207.98 -108.66
CA GLY A 28 3.96 209.29 -109.37
C GLY A 28 2.90 210.47 -109.37
N VAL A 29 3.04 211.79 -109.76
CA VAL A 29 4.12 212.85 -109.92
C VAL A 29 3.61 214.37 -110.10
N THR A 30 4.28 215.40 -109.50
CA THR A 30 4.55 216.89 -109.85
C THR A 30 3.57 218.06 -110.28
N ASN A 31 3.49 219.15 -109.45
CA ASN A 31 4.07 220.56 -109.58
C ASN A 31 3.40 221.89 -110.17
N GLN A 32 3.50 223.02 -109.39
CA GLN A 32 3.58 224.54 -109.60
C GLN A 32 2.87 225.39 -110.71
N LEU A 33 2.39 226.62 -110.35
CA LEU A 33 2.68 227.96 -111.00
C LEU A 33 2.11 229.22 -110.25
N ALA A 34 2.40 230.48 -110.68
CA ALA A 34 1.96 231.74 -109.99
C ALA A 34 1.94 233.10 -110.79
N HIS A 35 1.16 234.08 -110.28
CA HIS A 35 1.41 235.57 -110.17
C HIS A 35 0.88 236.67 -111.16
N ARG A 36 0.66 237.90 -110.60
CA ARG A 36 0.34 239.26 -111.18
C ARG A 36 -1.12 239.57 -111.63
N GLY A 37 -1.71 240.79 -111.50
CA GLY A 37 -1.31 242.03 -110.79
C GLY A 37 -2.29 243.26 -110.92
N THR A 38 -2.17 244.24 -109.99
CA THR A 38 -2.57 245.70 -109.99
C THR A 38 -3.99 246.23 -110.31
N VAL A 39 -4.57 247.00 -109.34
CA VAL A 39 -5.34 248.30 -109.45
C VAL A 39 -6.69 248.26 -110.23
N GLN A 40 -7.82 248.89 -109.84
CA GLN A 40 -8.08 250.08 -109.00
C GLN A 40 -9.36 249.97 -108.10
N GLU A 41 -9.29 250.65 -106.95
CA GLU A 41 -10.34 251.22 -106.08
C GLU A 41 -11.81 250.70 -106.00
N ASN A 42 -12.16 250.29 -104.76
CA ASN A 42 -13.33 250.71 -103.99
C ASN A 42 -14.77 250.38 -104.48
N LEU A 43 -15.35 249.31 -103.89
CA LEU A 43 -16.68 249.28 -103.22
C LEU A 43 -17.11 247.86 -102.73
N LEU A 44 -16.43 246.79 -103.15
CA LEU A 44 -16.96 245.41 -103.19
C LEU A 44 -16.71 244.49 -101.95
N LYS A 45 -16.40 245.01 -100.75
CA LYS A 45 -15.64 244.23 -99.73
C LYS A 45 -16.42 243.50 -98.60
N ALA A 46 -17.75 243.37 -98.66
CA ALA A 46 -18.55 242.93 -97.48
C ALA A 46 -19.28 241.57 -97.57
N ALA A 47 -19.62 241.05 -98.76
CA ALA A 47 -20.59 239.94 -98.88
C ALA A 47 -19.98 238.52 -98.85
N ALA A 48 -18.72 238.34 -99.22
CA ALA A 48 -18.19 237.02 -99.63
C ALA A 48 -17.81 236.06 -98.49
N ASN A 49 -17.53 236.55 -97.28
CA ASN A 49 -16.89 235.74 -96.23
C ASN A 49 -17.78 234.67 -95.56
N LYS A 50 -19.09 234.61 -95.88
CA LYS A 50 -20.03 233.71 -95.17
C LYS A 50 -20.09 232.28 -95.73
N ASN A 51 -19.78 232.08 -97.02
CA ASN A 51 -20.01 230.80 -97.71
C ASN A 51 -18.82 229.84 -97.62
N ALA A 52 -17.59 230.36 -97.44
CA ALA A 52 -16.37 229.53 -97.36
C ALA A 52 -16.28 228.65 -96.10
N ALA A 53 -16.99 228.99 -95.02
CA ALA A 53 -16.91 228.26 -93.75
C ALA A 53 -17.66 226.92 -93.76
N VAL A 54 -18.82 226.85 -94.43
CA VAL A 54 -19.74 225.70 -94.33
C VAL A 54 -19.24 224.47 -95.08
N ILE A 55 -18.61 224.66 -96.25
CA ILE A 55 -18.12 223.57 -97.10
C ILE A 55 -17.04 222.73 -96.37
N SER A 56 -16.21 223.37 -95.55
CA SER A 56 -15.13 222.71 -94.82
C SER A 56 -15.62 221.75 -93.73
N GLN A 57 -16.75 222.06 -93.08
CA GLN A 57 -17.27 221.24 -91.97
C GLN A 57 -17.92 219.93 -92.48
N LEU A 58 -18.67 220.00 -93.59
CA LEU A 58 -19.31 218.83 -94.21
C LEU A 58 -18.30 217.76 -94.66
N GLN A 59 -17.10 218.17 -95.10
CA GLN A 59 -16.05 217.23 -95.55
C GLN A 59 -15.46 216.39 -94.40
N ALA A 60 -15.45 216.89 -93.16
CA ALA A 60 -14.96 216.15 -92.00
C ALA A 60 -15.95 215.07 -91.54
N GLU A 61 -17.24 215.42 -91.52
CA GLU A 61 -18.33 214.55 -91.02
C GLU A 61 -18.51 213.29 -91.89
N ARG A 62 -18.37 213.46 -93.21
CA ARG A 62 -18.38 212.37 -94.22
C ARG A 62 -17.29 211.32 -94.00
N ALA A 63 -16.11 211.73 -93.54
CA ALA A 63 -14.98 210.83 -93.33
C ALA A 63 -15.15 209.94 -92.09
N GLN A 64 -15.86 210.43 -91.07
CA GLN A 64 -16.07 209.67 -89.84
C GLN A 64 -17.02 208.48 -90.05
N LEU A 65 -18.08 208.68 -90.85
CA LEU A 65 -19.08 207.66 -91.16
C LEU A 65 -18.53 206.50 -92.02
N GLN A 66 -17.59 206.77 -92.95
CA GLN A 66 -16.98 205.72 -93.77
C GLN A 66 -16.31 204.63 -92.90
N ASN A 67 -15.54 205.04 -91.87
CA ASN A 67 -14.87 204.11 -90.96
C ASN A 67 -15.83 203.20 -90.19
N SER A 68 -17.05 203.67 -89.89
CA SER A 68 -18.08 202.86 -89.22
C SER A 68 -18.65 201.76 -90.13
N ALA A 69 -18.79 202.01 -91.44
CA ALA A 69 -19.27 201.01 -92.39
C ALA A 69 -18.26 199.86 -92.57
N ASP A 70 -16.97 200.20 -92.68
CA ASP A 70 -15.91 199.22 -92.88
C ASP A 70 -15.76 198.28 -91.66
N SER A 71 -15.92 198.83 -90.45
CA SER A 71 -15.90 198.05 -89.18
C SER A 71 -17.05 197.05 -89.05
N LEU A 72 -18.27 197.43 -89.44
CA LEU A 72 -19.45 196.56 -89.35
C LEU A 72 -19.38 195.41 -90.37
N THR A 73 -18.86 195.68 -91.56
CA THR A 73 -18.66 194.68 -92.62
C THR A 73 -17.79 193.49 -92.14
N ALA A 74 -16.72 193.76 -91.38
CA ALA A 74 -15.83 192.73 -90.83
C ALA A 74 -16.49 191.85 -89.75
N GLN A 75 -17.43 192.40 -88.98
CA GLN A 75 -18.13 191.68 -87.92
C GLN A 75 -19.16 190.68 -88.52
N VAL A 76 -19.89 191.08 -89.57
CA VAL A 76 -20.81 190.20 -90.32
C VAL A 76 -20.08 188.97 -90.87
N ALA A 77 -18.89 189.15 -91.45
CA ALA A 77 -18.09 188.05 -91.98
C ALA A 77 -17.66 187.07 -90.88
N SER A 78 -17.26 187.59 -89.72
CA SER A 78 -16.81 186.79 -88.57
C SER A 78 -17.95 185.95 -87.98
N ALA A 79 -19.14 186.54 -87.84
CA ALA A 79 -20.31 185.88 -87.31
C ALA A 79 -20.82 184.74 -88.21
N ASN A 80 -20.72 184.88 -89.54
CA ASN A 80 -21.10 183.83 -90.49
C ASN A 80 -20.20 182.59 -90.39
N LYS A 81 -18.88 182.75 -90.21
CA LYS A 81 -17.96 181.59 -90.11
C LYS A 81 -18.32 180.66 -88.94
N ALA A 82 -18.66 181.25 -87.78
CA ALA A 82 -18.99 180.49 -86.57
C ALA A 82 -20.24 179.60 -86.72
N ILE A 83 -21.15 179.91 -87.65
CA ILE A 83 -22.31 179.06 -87.98
C ILE A 83 -21.83 177.77 -88.67
N THR A 84 -21.00 177.90 -89.71
CA THR A 84 -20.48 176.75 -90.48
C THR A 84 -19.63 175.80 -89.65
N ASP A 85 -18.83 176.34 -88.71
CA ASP A 85 -18.03 175.55 -87.77
C ASP A 85 -18.92 174.68 -86.86
N LEU A 86 -20.07 175.22 -86.41
CA LEU A 86 -21.04 174.49 -85.58
C LEU A 86 -21.83 173.45 -86.37
N GLU A 87 -22.32 173.79 -87.57
CA GLU A 87 -23.06 172.87 -88.45
C GLU A 87 -22.23 171.62 -88.80
N THR A 88 -20.93 171.80 -89.02
CA THR A 88 -19.97 170.71 -89.26
C THR A 88 -19.89 169.73 -88.08
N GLN A 89 -19.87 170.25 -86.85
CA GLN A 89 -19.83 169.45 -85.63
C GLN A 89 -21.15 168.68 -85.40
N GLY A 90 -22.29 169.24 -85.80
CA GLY A 90 -23.59 168.56 -85.75
C GLY A 90 -23.61 167.25 -86.55
N ALA A 91 -22.99 167.23 -87.74
CA ALA A 91 -22.92 166.05 -88.59
C ALA A 91 -22.04 164.92 -88.02
N GLN A 92 -20.96 165.25 -87.30
CA GLN A 92 -20.11 164.23 -86.67
C GLN A 92 -20.84 163.44 -85.57
N LEU A 93 -21.73 164.10 -84.83
CA LEU A 93 -22.47 163.48 -83.73
C LEU A 93 -23.47 162.42 -84.21
N ASP A 94 -24.10 162.59 -85.38
CA ASP A 94 -25.01 161.57 -85.95
C ASP A 94 -24.30 160.29 -86.39
N ALA A 95 -23.09 160.41 -86.94
CA ALA A 95 -22.27 159.24 -87.29
C ALA A 95 -21.90 158.41 -86.06
N GLN A 96 -21.52 159.07 -84.96
CA GLN A 96 -21.20 158.42 -83.68
C GLN A 96 -22.43 157.75 -83.05
N LEU A 97 -23.60 158.39 -83.13
CA LEU A 97 -24.86 157.88 -82.58
C LEU A 97 -25.31 156.58 -83.26
N THR A 98 -25.08 156.48 -84.57
CA THR A 98 -25.39 155.28 -85.36
C THR A 98 -24.49 154.11 -84.96
N ALA A 99 -23.16 154.31 -84.95
CA ALA A 99 -22.20 153.26 -84.61
C ALA A 99 -22.37 152.70 -83.18
N ALA A 100 -22.75 153.55 -82.23
CA ALA A 100 -23.05 153.13 -80.86
C ALA A 100 -24.33 152.27 -80.74
N GLY A 101 -25.26 152.37 -81.70
CA GLY A 101 -26.45 151.50 -81.78
C GLY A 101 -26.11 150.07 -82.23
N ASP A 102 -25.32 149.94 -83.29
CA ASP A 102 -24.97 148.63 -83.87
C ASP A 102 -24.12 147.76 -82.92
N GLN A 103 -23.23 148.37 -82.14
CA GLN A 103 -22.50 147.66 -81.08
C GLN A 103 -23.44 147.06 -80.03
N LEU A 104 -24.46 147.80 -79.60
CA LEU A 104 -25.38 147.34 -78.56
C LEU A 104 -26.19 146.11 -79.02
N ALA A 105 -26.69 146.11 -80.27
CA ALA A 105 -27.41 144.98 -80.84
C ALA A 105 -26.52 143.72 -80.96
N THR A 106 -25.25 143.89 -81.32
CA THR A 106 -24.28 142.80 -81.43
C THR A 106 -24.05 142.10 -80.08
N LEU A 107 -23.90 142.88 -79.01
CA LEU A 107 -23.71 142.37 -77.65
C LEU A 107 -24.95 141.63 -77.12
N GLN A 108 -26.16 142.13 -77.41
CA GLN A 108 -27.40 141.47 -77.02
C GLN A 108 -27.58 140.10 -77.70
N SER A 109 -27.18 139.96 -78.97
CA SER A 109 -27.23 138.68 -79.70
C SER A 109 -26.29 137.64 -79.07
N GLN A 110 -25.07 138.05 -78.71
CA GLN A 110 -24.09 137.19 -78.04
C GLN A 110 -24.57 136.74 -76.64
N GLN A 111 -25.38 137.55 -75.95
CA GLN A 111 -25.92 137.22 -74.61
C GLN A 111 -26.86 136.02 -74.67
N ALA A 112 -27.79 136.00 -75.62
CA ALA A 112 -28.74 134.92 -75.80
C ALA A 112 -28.06 133.59 -76.17
N ALA A 113 -26.98 133.62 -76.95
CA ALA A 113 -26.23 132.43 -77.33
C ALA A 113 -25.56 131.75 -76.13
N THR A 114 -24.86 132.52 -75.27
CA THR A 114 -24.21 131.97 -74.06
C THR A 114 -25.25 131.46 -73.06
N GLN A 115 -26.42 132.10 -72.98
CA GLN A 115 -27.54 131.65 -72.15
C GLN A 115 -28.01 130.22 -72.51
N GLN A 116 -28.10 129.89 -73.80
CA GLN A 116 -28.45 128.53 -74.26
C GLN A 116 -27.35 127.50 -73.99
N ALA A 117 -26.08 127.87 -74.16
CA ALA A 117 -24.95 126.98 -73.88
C ALA A 117 -24.89 126.53 -72.40
N ILE A 118 -25.24 127.43 -71.47
CA ILE A 118 -25.36 127.11 -70.03
C ILE A 118 -26.42 126.04 -69.78
N ALA A 119 -27.60 126.17 -70.39
CA ALA A 119 -28.69 125.20 -70.21
C ALA A 119 -28.31 123.79 -70.70
N ALA A 120 -27.68 123.69 -71.89
CA ALA A 120 -27.23 122.41 -72.44
C ALA A 120 -26.17 121.71 -71.55
N ALA A 121 -25.30 122.48 -70.88
CA ALA A 121 -24.36 121.95 -69.92
C ALA A 121 -25.04 121.45 -68.61
N GLN A 122 -26.11 122.11 -68.17
CA GLN A 122 -26.89 121.68 -67.00
C GLN A 122 -27.66 120.36 -67.24
N ASP A 123 -28.25 120.17 -68.42
CA ASP A 123 -28.88 118.89 -68.82
C ASP A 123 -27.83 117.76 -68.88
N THR A 124 -26.65 118.05 -69.43
CA THR A 124 -25.55 117.08 -69.54
C THR A 124 -25.07 116.60 -68.16
N LEU A 125 -24.89 117.50 -67.20
CA LEU A 125 -24.60 117.17 -65.80
C LEU A 125 -25.70 116.34 -65.14
N SER A 126 -26.96 116.71 -65.38
CA SER A 126 -28.13 116.00 -64.82
C SER A 126 -28.20 114.55 -65.32
N LYS A 127 -27.90 114.32 -66.60
CA LYS A 127 -27.79 112.96 -67.15
C LYS A 127 -26.61 112.18 -66.56
N LEU A 128 -25.42 112.79 -66.48
CA LEU A 128 -24.24 112.14 -65.89
C LEU A 128 -24.44 111.74 -64.42
N ALA A 129 -25.23 112.52 -63.65
CA ALA A 129 -25.63 112.15 -62.29
C ALA A 129 -26.56 110.91 -62.26
N ALA A 130 -27.53 110.81 -63.17
CA ALA A 130 -28.42 109.66 -63.29
C ALA A 130 -27.68 108.39 -63.75
N ASP A 131 -26.84 108.50 -64.77
CA ASP A 131 -26.01 107.39 -65.28
C ASP A 131 -25.05 106.88 -64.19
N LYS A 132 -24.50 107.79 -63.36
CA LYS A 132 -23.67 107.44 -62.19
C LYS A 132 -24.47 106.68 -61.13
N GLN A 133 -25.66 107.16 -60.74
CA GLN A 133 -26.50 106.49 -59.75
C GLN A 133 -26.88 105.07 -60.20
N ALA A 134 -27.27 104.90 -61.46
CA ALA A 134 -27.65 103.59 -62.00
C ALA A 134 -26.51 102.54 -61.92
N VAL A 135 -25.25 102.96 -62.08
CA VAL A 135 -24.09 102.06 -61.90
C VAL A 135 -23.86 101.75 -60.41
N GLN A 136 -24.07 102.71 -59.50
CA GLN A 136 -23.97 102.47 -58.06
C GLN A 136 -25.05 101.51 -57.55
N ASP A 137 -26.29 101.64 -58.03
CA ASP A 137 -27.42 100.76 -57.68
C ASP A 137 -27.22 99.32 -58.18
N GLN A 138 -26.49 99.12 -59.28
CA GLN A 138 -26.07 97.78 -59.76
C GLN A 138 -24.90 97.21 -58.96
N LEU A 139 -23.99 98.05 -58.45
CA LEU A 139 -22.79 97.61 -57.75
C LEU A 139 -23.09 97.08 -56.33
N ALA A 140 -23.96 97.77 -55.59
CA ALA A 140 -24.28 97.44 -54.20
C ALA A 140 -24.78 96.00 -53.96
N PRO A 141 -25.76 95.45 -54.71
CA PRO A 141 -26.21 94.07 -54.51
C PRO A 141 -25.13 93.04 -54.87
N LEU A 142 -24.31 93.29 -55.90
CA LEU A 142 -23.22 92.39 -56.29
C LEU A 142 -22.09 92.35 -55.25
N GLN A 143 -21.77 93.49 -54.63
CA GLN A 143 -20.81 93.55 -53.52
C GLN A 143 -21.31 92.77 -52.29
N SER A 144 -22.58 92.95 -51.91
CA SER A 144 -23.17 92.19 -50.80
C SER A 144 -23.23 90.68 -51.07
N GLN A 145 -23.54 90.28 -52.31
CA GLN A 145 -23.50 88.87 -52.73
C GLN A 145 -22.07 88.29 -52.68
N LEU A 146 -21.05 89.07 -53.05
CA LEU A 146 -19.65 88.66 -53.00
C LEU A 146 -19.17 88.43 -51.56
N GLU A 147 -19.49 89.35 -50.64
CA GLU A 147 -19.19 89.21 -49.21
C GLU A 147 -19.91 87.99 -48.60
N ALA A 148 -21.19 87.80 -48.93
CA ALA A 148 -21.96 86.64 -48.50
C ALA A 148 -21.39 85.30 -49.02
N ALA A 149 -20.96 85.25 -50.28
CA ALA A 149 -20.33 84.06 -50.87
C ALA A 149 -18.95 83.76 -50.24
N GLN A 150 -18.16 84.79 -49.93
CA GLN A 150 -16.89 84.66 -49.20
C GLN A 150 -17.11 84.14 -47.78
N SER A 151 -18.10 84.68 -47.07
CA SER A 151 -18.46 84.23 -45.71
C SER A 151 -18.93 82.76 -45.70
N ALA A 152 -19.82 82.39 -46.64
CA ALA A 152 -20.26 81.01 -46.80
C ALA A 152 -19.12 80.05 -47.13
N THR A 153 -18.17 80.47 -47.99
CA THR A 153 -16.97 79.68 -48.31
C THR A 153 -16.08 79.45 -47.07
N ALA A 154 -15.93 80.46 -46.21
CA ALA A 154 -15.18 80.32 -44.97
C ALA A 154 -15.88 79.37 -43.97
N GLN A 155 -17.21 79.45 -43.85
CA GLN A 155 -17.99 78.53 -43.02
C GLN A 155 -17.92 77.08 -43.52
N LEU A 156 -18.07 76.85 -44.83
CA LEU A 156 -17.92 75.52 -45.43
C LEU A 156 -16.51 74.96 -45.24
N LYS A 157 -15.45 75.78 -45.32
CA LYS A 157 -14.08 75.35 -45.04
C LYS A 157 -13.86 74.97 -43.57
N ALA A 158 -14.50 75.65 -42.62
CA ALA A 158 -14.49 75.25 -41.22
C ALA A 158 -15.24 73.91 -40.99
N GLN A 159 -16.39 73.71 -41.66
CA GLN A 159 -17.14 72.45 -41.62
C GLN A 159 -16.38 71.28 -42.27
N ALA A 160 -15.62 71.53 -43.34
CA ALA A 160 -14.74 70.53 -43.94
C ALA A 160 -13.60 70.12 -43.01
N GLN A 161 -13.02 71.06 -42.24
CA GLN A 161 -12.00 70.74 -41.25
C GLN A 161 -12.56 69.92 -40.09
N ASP A 162 -13.70 70.32 -39.51
CA ASP A 162 -14.39 69.55 -38.46
C ASP A 162 -14.74 68.13 -38.92
N ALA A 163 -15.28 67.97 -40.13
CA ALA A 163 -15.54 66.66 -40.71
C ALA A 163 -14.26 65.84 -40.93
N ALA A 164 -13.14 66.45 -41.33
CA ALA A 164 -11.85 65.77 -41.47
C ALA A 164 -11.26 65.33 -40.13
N ASP A 165 -11.38 66.15 -39.09
CA ASP A 165 -10.93 65.82 -37.73
C ASP A 165 -11.81 64.70 -37.12
N GLN A 166 -13.11 64.69 -37.42
CA GLN A 166 -14.02 63.58 -37.06
C GLN A 166 -13.69 62.28 -37.81
N VAL A 167 -13.34 62.35 -39.10
CA VAL A 167 -12.81 61.20 -39.89
C VAL A 167 -11.54 60.64 -39.23
N ALA A 168 -10.58 61.49 -38.86
CA ALA A 168 -9.36 61.08 -38.19
C ALA A 168 -9.62 60.43 -36.81
N ALA A 169 -10.54 61.00 -36.02
CA ALA A 169 -10.95 60.45 -34.74
C ALA A 169 -11.65 59.08 -34.89
N LYS A 170 -12.51 58.90 -35.89
CA LYS A 170 -13.16 57.61 -36.19
C LYS A 170 -12.17 56.57 -36.69
N GLN A 171 -11.21 56.95 -37.52
CA GLN A 171 -10.14 56.07 -37.96
C GLN A 171 -9.31 55.54 -36.77
N ALA A 172 -9.00 56.41 -35.80
CA ALA A 172 -8.32 56.00 -34.57
C ALA A 172 -9.18 55.07 -33.68
N GLN A 173 -10.49 55.36 -33.53
CA GLN A 173 -11.43 54.48 -32.82
C GLN A 173 -11.49 53.08 -33.45
N ILE A 174 -11.50 52.99 -34.79
CA ILE A 174 -11.46 51.72 -35.53
C ILE A 174 -10.16 50.96 -35.24
N SER A 175 -9.00 51.61 -35.29
CA SER A 175 -7.71 50.94 -34.99
C SER A 175 -7.61 50.45 -33.54
N THR A 176 -8.13 51.20 -32.56
CA THR A 176 -8.25 50.73 -31.17
C THR A 176 -9.16 49.51 -31.07
N ALA A 177 -10.36 49.58 -31.66
CA ALA A 177 -11.32 48.48 -31.63
C ALA A 177 -10.83 47.23 -32.38
N GLN A 178 -9.99 47.37 -33.41
CA GLN A 178 -9.29 46.26 -34.07
C GLN A 178 -8.26 45.59 -33.14
N GLY A 179 -7.49 46.36 -32.36
CA GLY A 179 -6.56 45.81 -31.36
C GLY A 179 -7.28 45.10 -30.21
N GLU A 180 -8.40 45.67 -29.74
CA GLU A 180 -9.27 45.06 -28.73
C GLU A 180 -9.90 43.76 -29.27
N LEU A 181 -10.38 43.74 -30.52
CA LEU A 181 -10.89 42.53 -31.17
C LEU A 181 -9.81 41.44 -31.28
N ALA A 182 -8.60 41.77 -31.71
CA ALA A 182 -7.50 40.81 -31.82
C ALA A 182 -7.11 40.23 -30.44
N THR A 183 -7.19 41.04 -29.39
CA THR A 183 -6.99 40.59 -28.00
C THR A 183 -8.10 39.62 -27.58
N LEU A 184 -9.38 40.00 -27.78
CA LEU A 184 -10.54 39.15 -27.47
C LEU A 184 -10.53 37.82 -28.24
N GLN A 185 -10.12 37.82 -29.51
CA GLN A 185 -9.94 36.61 -30.32
C GLN A 185 -8.85 35.71 -29.73
N SER A 186 -7.71 36.27 -29.32
CA SER A 186 -6.66 35.52 -28.63
C SER A 186 -7.13 34.92 -27.31
N THR A 187 -7.93 35.65 -26.53
CA THR A 187 -8.53 35.15 -25.28
C THR A 187 -9.57 34.05 -25.54
N ALA A 188 -10.40 34.18 -26.58
CA ALA A 188 -11.37 33.15 -26.96
C ALA A 188 -10.69 31.83 -27.39
N THR A 189 -9.60 31.91 -28.18
CA THR A 189 -8.79 30.73 -28.52
C THR A 189 -8.19 30.09 -27.28
N GLN A 190 -7.58 30.86 -26.37
CA GLN A 190 -7.02 30.33 -25.12
C GLN A 190 -8.08 29.67 -24.22
N ALA A 191 -9.31 30.20 -24.18
CA ALA A 191 -10.41 29.60 -23.44
C ALA A 191 -10.87 28.27 -24.08
N ALA A 192 -10.93 28.20 -25.42
CA ALA A 192 -11.26 26.99 -26.16
C ALA A 192 -10.18 25.91 -26.02
N ASP A 193 -8.90 26.28 -26.09
CA ASP A 193 -7.77 25.37 -25.88
C ASP A 193 -7.74 24.82 -24.45
N ALA A 194 -8.03 25.65 -23.44
CA ALA A 194 -8.13 25.22 -22.05
C ALA A 194 -9.29 24.23 -21.82
N LEU A 195 -10.44 24.50 -22.44
CA LEU A 195 -11.60 23.60 -22.42
C LEU A 195 -11.28 22.27 -23.13
N ALA A 196 -10.61 22.30 -24.29
CA ALA A 196 -10.18 21.11 -25.02
C ALA A 196 -9.17 20.27 -24.21
N ALA A 197 -8.18 20.90 -23.60
CA ALA A 197 -7.19 20.24 -22.74
C ALA A 197 -7.84 19.57 -21.51
N LYS A 198 -8.85 20.21 -20.89
CA LYS A 198 -9.59 19.61 -19.77
C LYS A 198 -10.47 18.44 -20.20
N ASN A 199 -11.09 18.50 -21.38
CA ASN A 199 -11.80 17.34 -21.96
C ASN A 199 -10.85 16.17 -22.26
N ALA A 200 -9.62 16.43 -22.74
CA ALA A 200 -8.60 15.40 -22.92
C ALA A 200 -8.18 14.76 -21.58
N GLN A 201 -7.92 15.58 -20.54
CA GLN A 201 -7.62 15.09 -19.19
C GLN A 201 -8.75 14.21 -18.62
N ILE A 202 -10.01 14.53 -18.90
CA ILE A 202 -11.16 13.71 -18.51
C ILE A 202 -11.19 12.38 -19.27
N ALA A 203 -10.90 12.37 -20.58
CA ALA A 203 -10.82 11.13 -21.36
C ALA A 203 -9.67 10.21 -20.87
N ASP A 204 -8.49 10.77 -20.61
CA ASP A 204 -7.35 10.04 -20.05
C ASP A 204 -7.67 9.50 -18.64
N ALA A 205 -8.33 10.29 -17.79
CA ALA A 205 -8.74 9.86 -16.46
C ALA A 205 -9.86 8.80 -16.49
N GLN A 206 -10.76 8.83 -17.48
CA GLN A 206 -11.76 7.77 -17.73
C GLN A 206 -11.09 6.46 -18.17
N ALA A 207 -10.10 6.52 -19.06
CA ALA A 207 -9.31 5.35 -19.46
C ALA A 207 -8.53 4.76 -18.27
N ALA A 208 -7.89 5.62 -17.47
CA ALA A 208 -7.20 5.19 -16.25
C ALA A 208 -8.15 4.57 -15.21
N LEU A 209 -9.34 5.15 -15.00
CA LEU A 209 -10.35 4.60 -14.10
C LEU A 209 -10.85 3.22 -14.57
N ALA A 210 -11.02 3.02 -15.88
CA ALA A 210 -11.40 1.72 -16.44
C ALA A 210 -10.32 0.65 -16.18
N THR A 211 -9.04 0.98 -16.37
CA THR A 211 -7.91 0.09 -16.04
C THR A 211 -7.88 -0.25 -14.55
N LEU A 212 -7.92 0.76 -13.67
CA LEU A 212 -7.94 0.56 -12.20
C LEU A 212 -9.14 -0.28 -11.74
N THR A 213 -10.30 -0.14 -12.41
CA THR A 213 -11.50 -0.94 -12.12
C THR A 213 -11.29 -2.41 -12.49
N ALA A 214 -10.64 -2.69 -13.62
CA ALA A 214 -10.28 -4.05 -14.02
C ALA A 214 -9.21 -4.67 -13.10
N GLU A 215 -8.23 -3.87 -12.66
CA GLU A 215 -7.22 -4.28 -11.67
C GLU A 215 -7.86 -4.60 -10.30
N SER A 216 -8.83 -3.80 -9.84
CA SER A 216 -9.60 -4.08 -8.62
C SER A 216 -10.39 -5.39 -8.73
N GLN A 217 -11.05 -5.64 -9.87
CA GLN A 217 -11.78 -6.90 -10.10
C GLN A 217 -10.84 -8.12 -10.16
N ALA A 218 -9.66 -7.97 -10.73
CA ALA A 218 -8.63 -9.01 -10.74
C ALA A 218 -8.08 -9.30 -9.33
N ALA A 219 -7.91 -8.26 -8.50
CA ALA A 219 -7.49 -8.40 -7.12
C ALA A 219 -8.58 -9.06 -6.25
N ASP A 220 -9.85 -8.68 -6.40
CA ASP A 220 -10.98 -9.36 -5.73
C ASP A 220 -11.05 -10.86 -6.12
N ALA A 221 -10.84 -11.19 -7.40
CA ALA A 221 -10.77 -12.58 -7.86
C ALA A 221 -9.55 -13.34 -7.29
N ALA A 222 -8.42 -12.66 -7.09
CA ALA A 222 -7.25 -13.23 -6.42
C ALA A 222 -7.51 -13.52 -4.93
N VAL A 223 -8.26 -12.66 -4.22
CA VAL A 223 -8.71 -12.90 -2.84
C VAL A 223 -9.58 -14.15 -2.76
N VAL A 224 -10.56 -14.31 -3.66
CA VAL A 224 -11.41 -15.51 -3.72
C VAL A 224 -10.58 -16.77 -3.99
N THR A 225 -9.63 -16.69 -4.92
CA THR A 225 -8.75 -17.82 -5.27
C THR A 225 -7.83 -18.23 -4.11
N ALA A 226 -7.24 -17.26 -3.41
CA ALA A 226 -6.41 -17.51 -2.24
C ALA A 226 -7.24 -18.05 -1.06
N GLY A 227 -8.47 -17.57 -0.88
CA GLY A 227 -9.39 -18.06 0.15
C GLY A 227 -9.76 -19.53 -0.05
N GLN A 228 -10.10 -19.93 -1.29
CA GLN A 228 -10.36 -21.33 -1.61
C GLN A 228 -9.13 -22.20 -1.35
N ALA A 229 -7.93 -21.74 -1.72
CA ALA A 229 -6.69 -22.49 -1.49
C ALA A 229 -6.37 -22.69 0.01
N VAL A 230 -6.73 -21.72 0.87
CA VAL A 230 -6.66 -21.88 2.33
C VAL A 230 -7.63 -22.98 2.78
N THR A 231 -8.91 -22.92 2.38
CA THR A 231 -9.93 -23.92 2.76
C THR A 231 -9.61 -25.33 2.26
N ASP A 232 -9.06 -25.47 1.06
CA ASP A 232 -8.59 -26.75 0.53
C ASP A 232 -7.42 -27.30 1.36
N ALA A 233 -6.53 -26.43 1.85
CA ALA A 233 -5.41 -26.80 2.70
C ALA A 233 -5.81 -27.12 4.15
N GLU A 234 -6.83 -26.45 4.70
CA GLU A 234 -7.47 -26.81 5.98
C GLU A 234 -8.10 -28.21 5.92
N ALA A 235 -8.81 -28.53 4.82
CA ALA A 235 -9.43 -29.84 4.62
C ALA A 235 -8.39 -30.98 4.55
N GLU A 236 -7.28 -30.77 3.84
CA GLU A 236 -6.19 -31.75 3.79
C GLU A 236 -5.45 -31.86 5.13
N LEU A 237 -5.33 -30.77 5.90
CA LEU A 237 -4.76 -30.81 7.25
C LEU A 237 -5.61 -31.68 8.19
N GLN A 238 -6.94 -31.53 8.16
CA GLN A 238 -7.85 -32.40 8.92
C GLN A 238 -7.70 -33.88 8.49
N ARG A 239 -7.66 -34.14 7.17
CA ARG A 239 -7.48 -35.50 6.63
C ARG A 239 -6.16 -36.14 7.09
N LEU A 240 -5.09 -35.35 7.23
CA LEU A 240 -3.81 -35.81 7.76
C LEU A 240 -3.86 -36.03 9.29
N GLN A 241 -4.54 -35.19 10.05
CA GLN A 241 -4.78 -35.39 11.49
C GLN A 241 -5.60 -36.64 11.79
N ASP A 242 -6.64 -36.90 11.02
CA ASP A 242 -7.44 -38.15 11.09
C ASP A 242 -6.55 -39.37 10.79
N SER A 243 -5.68 -39.26 9.77
CA SER A 243 -4.75 -40.32 9.39
C SER A 243 -3.65 -40.58 10.45
N GLY A 244 -3.15 -39.53 11.10
CA GLY A 244 -2.19 -39.64 12.21
C GLY A 244 -2.82 -40.26 13.45
N THR A 245 -4.08 -39.91 13.75
CA THR A 245 -4.86 -40.53 14.83
C THR A 245 -5.04 -42.03 14.57
N ALA A 246 -5.42 -42.42 13.35
CA ALA A 246 -5.56 -43.83 12.97
C ALA A 246 -4.23 -44.61 13.01
N ALA A 247 -3.09 -43.97 12.73
CA ALA A 247 -1.77 -44.57 12.89
C ALA A 247 -1.40 -44.79 14.37
N GLN A 248 -1.71 -43.82 15.24
CA GLN A 248 -1.50 -43.91 16.68
C GLN A 248 -2.38 -45.01 17.30
N ASP A 249 -3.68 -45.06 16.97
CA ASP A 249 -4.60 -46.12 17.39
C ASP A 249 -4.08 -47.52 17.01
N ALA A 250 -3.49 -47.66 15.81
CA ALA A 250 -2.90 -48.91 15.36
C ALA A 250 -1.63 -49.30 16.14
N LEU A 251 -0.77 -48.33 16.48
CA LEU A 251 0.42 -48.53 17.31
C LEU A 251 0.05 -48.93 18.75
N ASP A 252 -0.93 -48.24 19.35
CA ASP A 252 -1.41 -48.54 20.71
C ASP A 252 -2.11 -49.89 20.78
N ALA A 253 -2.97 -50.21 19.80
CA ALA A 253 -3.61 -51.52 19.69
C ALA A 253 -2.60 -52.65 19.48
N GLN A 254 -1.48 -52.41 18.78
CA GLN A 254 -0.41 -53.39 18.64
C GLN A 254 0.40 -53.54 19.94
N THR A 255 0.67 -52.44 20.63
CA THR A 255 1.37 -52.42 21.93
C THR A 255 0.58 -53.18 23.00
N ALA A 256 -0.76 -53.02 23.02
CA ALA A 256 -1.65 -53.80 23.88
C ALA A 256 -1.54 -55.32 23.62
N LYS A 257 -1.58 -55.76 22.35
CA LYS A 257 -1.40 -57.19 22.00
C LYS A 257 -0.05 -57.74 22.47
N VAL A 258 1.02 -56.95 22.38
CA VAL A 258 2.34 -57.36 22.90
C VAL A 258 2.32 -57.53 24.42
N ALA A 259 1.62 -56.66 25.15
CA ALA A 259 1.46 -56.79 26.60
C ALA A 259 0.66 -58.04 26.99
N ASP A 260 -0.49 -58.29 26.36
CA ASP A 260 -1.32 -59.47 26.58
C ASP A 260 -0.58 -60.78 26.22
N ALA A 261 0.17 -60.77 25.11
CA ALA A 261 0.98 -61.91 24.70
C ALA A 261 2.11 -62.20 25.70
N LYS A 262 2.71 -61.19 26.32
CA LYS A 262 3.72 -61.34 27.38
C LYS A 262 3.13 -61.80 28.71
N ALA A 263 1.93 -61.34 29.08
CA ALA A 263 1.21 -61.85 30.25
C ALA A 263 0.82 -63.34 30.08
N THR A 264 0.42 -63.73 28.87
CA THR A 264 0.18 -65.13 28.49
C THR A 264 1.47 -65.95 28.58
N LEU A 265 2.60 -65.43 28.07
CA LEU A 265 3.90 -66.09 28.15
C LEU A 265 4.33 -66.36 29.60
N ALA A 266 4.22 -65.36 30.49
CA ALA A 266 4.56 -65.52 31.90
C ALA A 266 3.68 -66.60 32.59
N THR A 267 2.41 -66.69 32.22
CA THR A 267 1.48 -67.71 32.73
C THR A 267 1.87 -69.12 32.26
N LEU A 268 2.29 -69.26 31.00
CA LEU A 268 2.79 -70.53 30.45
C LEU A 268 4.13 -70.93 31.07
N GLN A 269 5.04 -69.98 31.31
CA GLN A 269 6.32 -70.23 31.98
C GLN A 269 6.12 -70.70 33.43
N ALA A 270 5.21 -70.09 34.18
CA ALA A 270 4.83 -70.56 35.52
C ALA A 270 4.19 -71.97 35.51
N SER A 271 3.42 -72.28 34.46
CA SER A 271 2.82 -73.61 34.25
C SER A 271 3.89 -74.67 33.93
N ALA A 272 4.87 -74.35 33.09
CA ALA A 272 6.00 -75.23 32.77
C ALA A 272 6.89 -75.50 33.99
N ALA A 273 7.18 -74.47 34.79
CA ALA A 273 7.89 -74.63 36.07
C ALA A 273 7.12 -75.56 37.03
N SER A 274 5.81 -75.33 37.20
CA SER A 274 4.95 -76.18 38.05
C SER A 274 4.92 -77.65 37.61
N ALA A 275 4.97 -77.92 36.29
CA ALA A 275 5.07 -79.27 35.76
C ALA A 275 6.44 -79.91 36.04
N ALA A 276 7.53 -79.15 35.93
CA ALA A 276 8.89 -79.63 36.24
C ALA A 276 9.08 -79.91 37.73
N ASP A 277 8.50 -79.09 38.60
CA ASP A 277 8.44 -79.32 40.05
C ASP A 277 7.63 -80.59 40.37
N ALA A 278 6.52 -80.83 39.67
CA ALA A 278 5.73 -82.06 39.83
C ALA A 278 6.51 -83.33 39.43
N VAL A 279 7.26 -83.30 38.32
CA VAL A 279 8.19 -84.39 37.94
C VAL A 279 9.26 -84.59 39.01
N THR A 280 9.83 -83.50 39.54
CA THR A 280 10.89 -83.53 40.57
C THR A 280 10.38 -84.14 41.87
N ALA A 281 9.23 -83.68 42.37
CA ALA A 281 8.57 -84.23 43.55
C ALA A 281 8.19 -85.71 43.37
N LYS A 282 7.78 -86.12 42.17
CA LYS A 282 7.42 -87.52 41.89
C LYS A 282 8.64 -88.44 41.85
N ASN A 283 9.76 -87.99 41.28
CA ASN A 283 11.04 -88.69 41.35
C ASN A 283 11.54 -88.84 42.79
N ALA A 284 11.38 -87.81 43.64
CA ALA A 284 11.71 -87.91 45.06
C ALA A 284 10.86 -88.97 45.78
N ALA A 285 9.54 -89.00 45.54
CA ALA A 285 8.65 -90.01 46.09
C ALA A 285 9.00 -91.45 45.62
N ILE A 286 9.38 -91.63 44.36
CA ILE A 286 9.89 -92.90 43.83
C ILE A 286 11.16 -93.34 44.58
N ALA A 287 12.12 -92.42 44.80
CA ALA A 287 13.35 -92.73 45.53
C ALA A 287 13.10 -93.10 47.01
N THR A 288 12.18 -92.42 47.70
CA THR A 288 11.73 -92.80 49.04
C THR A 288 11.10 -94.19 49.04
N ALA A 289 10.19 -94.48 48.12
CA ALA A 289 9.53 -95.78 48.02
C ALA A 289 10.51 -96.92 47.69
N GLN A 290 11.57 -96.66 46.92
CA GLN A 290 12.67 -97.62 46.70
C GLN A 290 13.46 -97.92 47.97
N GLY A 291 13.76 -96.89 48.78
CA GLY A 291 14.45 -97.06 50.06
C GLY A 291 13.62 -97.86 51.07
N GLU A 292 12.32 -97.56 51.17
CA GLU A 292 11.38 -98.30 52.03
C GLU A 292 11.21 -99.76 51.58
N LEU A 293 11.08 -100.01 50.28
CA LEU A 293 11.01 -101.37 49.73
C LEU A 293 12.28 -102.19 50.04
N ALA A 294 13.46 -101.59 49.89
CA ALA A 294 14.73 -102.25 50.23
C ALA A 294 14.83 -102.58 51.74
N ALA A 295 14.35 -101.69 52.61
CA ALA A 295 14.30 -101.94 54.05
C ALA A 295 13.32 -103.08 54.41
N LEU A 296 12.15 -103.14 53.76
CA LEU A 296 11.18 -104.23 53.95
C LEU A 296 11.71 -105.58 53.46
N GLN A 297 12.42 -105.61 52.32
CA GLN A 297 13.09 -106.81 51.81
C GLN A 297 14.20 -107.31 52.75
N ALA A 298 14.98 -106.38 53.33
CA ALA A 298 15.98 -106.72 54.35
C ALA A 298 15.32 -107.29 55.63
N ALA A 299 14.20 -106.70 56.08
CA ALA A 299 13.45 -107.19 57.23
C ALA A 299 12.85 -108.59 57.00
N ALA A 300 12.29 -108.85 55.81
CA ALA A 300 11.77 -110.17 55.43
C ALA A 300 12.89 -111.23 55.40
N THR A 301 14.07 -110.86 54.89
CA THR A 301 15.26 -111.73 54.88
C THR A 301 15.71 -112.07 56.31
N ALA A 302 15.88 -111.06 57.17
CA ALA A 302 16.30 -111.27 58.55
C ALA A 302 15.29 -112.11 59.38
N ALA A 303 13.98 -111.98 59.10
CA ALA A 303 12.97 -112.83 59.70
C ALA A 303 13.07 -114.29 59.24
N ALA A 304 13.35 -114.54 57.95
CA ALA A 304 13.54 -115.88 57.40
C ALA A 304 14.84 -116.55 57.92
N ASP A 305 15.91 -115.78 58.09
CA ASP A 305 17.14 -116.23 58.74
C ASP A 305 16.88 -116.63 60.21
N ALA A 306 16.06 -115.86 60.94
CA ALA A 306 15.68 -116.17 62.31
C ALA A 306 14.80 -117.43 62.42
N VAL A 307 13.85 -117.65 61.49
CA VAL A 307 13.11 -118.93 61.36
C VAL A 307 14.09 -120.09 61.13
N THR A 308 15.08 -119.90 60.24
CA THR A 308 16.07 -120.92 59.91
C THR A 308 16.96 -121.27 61.11
N ALA A 309 17.42 -120.26 61.86
CA ALA A 309 18.22 -120.44 63.06
C ALA A 309 17.47 -121.20 64.17
N GLN A 310 16.19 -120.88 64.43
CA GLN A 310 15.40 -121.60 65.43
C GLN A 310 15.09 -123.04 65.03
N ASN A 311 14.89 -123.32 63.73
CA ASN A 311 14.78 -124.70 63.25
C ASN A 311 16.07 -125.51 63.46
N ALA A 312 17.25 -124.90 63.23
CA ALA A 312 18.54 -125.53 63.52
C ALA A 312 18.73 -125.78 65.03
N ALA A 313 18.34 -124.84 65.89
CA ALA A 313 18.39 -124.98 67.34
C ALA A 313 17.50 -126.13 67.85
N MET A 314 16.29 -126.29 67.30
CA MET A 314 15.41 -127.43 67.61
C MET A 314 16.05 -128.76 67.22
N ALA A 315 16.64 -128.85 66.02
CA ALA A 315 17.28 -130.06 65.54
C ALA A 315 18.47 -130.49 66.42
N GLN A 316 19.25 -129.52 66.94
CA GLN A 316 20.31 -129.82 67.91
C GLN A 316 19.73 -130.32 69.24
N ALA A 317 18.71 -129.64 69.79
CA ALA A 317 18.09 -130.03 71.06
C ALA A 317 17.44 -131.43 71.00
N GLN A 318 16.90 -131.83 69.84
CA GLN A 318 16.39 -133.18 69.60
C GLN A 318 17.50 -134.24 69.59
N ASN A 319 18.67 -133.95 69.01
CA ASN A 319 19.83 -134.84 69.06
C ASN A 319 20.40 -134.97 70.49
N ASP A 320 20.50 -133.86 71.23
CA ASP A 320 20.92 -133.85 72.64
C ASP A 320 20.03 -134.75 73.50
N LEU A 321 18.70 -134.65 73.31
CA LEU A 321 17.70 -135.45 74.02
C LEU A 321 17.88 -136.96 73.76
N ALA A 322 18.09 -137.36 72.50
CA ALA A 322 18.32 -138.76 72.14
C ALA A 322 19.60 -139.34 72.77
N GLY A 323 20.67 -138.54 72.86
CA GLY A 323 21.91 -138.92 73.56
C GLY A 323 21.72 -139.12 75.07
N LEU A 324 20.90 -138.27 75.70
CA LEU A 324 20.57 -138.38 77.12
C LEU A 324 19.69 -139.60 77.43
N GLN A 325 18.73 -139.91 76.55
CA GLN A 325 17.90 -141.12 76.66
C GLN A 325 18.75 -142.39 76.60
N SER A 326 19.65 -142.51 75.60
CA SER A 326 20.60 -143.62 75.50
C SER A 326 21.52 -143.76 76.73
N THR A 327 21.85 -142.63 77.38
CA THR A 327 22.63 -142.62 78.63
C THR A 327 21.82 -143.15 79.82
N ALA A 328 20.53 -142.81 79.91
CA ALA A 328 19.62 -143.34 80.93
C ALA A 328 19.41 -144.85 80.77
N ASP A 329 19.16 -145.34 79.54
CA ASP A 329 19.00 -146.76 79.25
C ASP A 329 20.25 -147.58 79.66
N ALA A 330 21.45 -147.07 79.38
CA ALA A 330 22.71 -147.70 79.78
C ALA A 330 22.88 -147.77 81.32
N ALA A 331 22.51 -146.72 82.05
CA ALA A 331 22.55 -146.71 83.51
C ALA A 331 21.55 -147.69 84.14
N ALA A 332 20.33 -147.78 83.59
CA ALA A 332 19.32 -148.74 84.02
C ALA A 332 19.76 -150.20 83.78
N ALA A 333 20.36 -150.49 82.61
CA ALA A 333 20.88 -151.81 82.28
C ALA A 333 22.01 -152.25 83.23
N ALA A 334 22.94 -151.35 83.57
CA ALA A 334 24.03 -151.63 84.51
C ALA A 334 23.52 -151.91 85.94
N LEU A 335 22.48 -151.21 86.39
CA LEU A 335 21.85 -151.45 87.69
C LEU A 335 21.16 -152.83 87.75
N ALA A 336 20.51 -153.25 86.66
CA ALA A 336 19.85 -154.55 86.55
C ALA A 336 20.85 -155.73 86.56
N ASP A 337 21.98 -155.60 85.85
CA ASP A 337 23.06 -156.60 85.85
C ASP A 337 23.71 -156.77 87.24
N ASN A 338 23.92 -155.66 87.97
CA ASN A 338 24.40 -155.71 89.36
C ASN A 338 23.42 -156.47 90.28
N ALA A 339 22.11 -156.18 90.17
CA ALA A 339 21.08 -156.89 90.93
C ALA A 339 21.03 -158.40 90.63
N ALA A 340 21.21 -158.79 89.36
CA ALA A 340 21.26 -160.20 88.96
C ALA A 340 22.49 -160.92 89.58
N LYS A 341 23.65 -160.28 89.59
CA LYS A 341 24.89 -160.82 90.19
C LYS A 341 24.76 -161.02 91.71
N MET A 342 24.07 -160.12 92.42
CA MET A 342 23.78 -160.30 93.85
C MET A 342 22.93 -161.55 94.13
N ALA A 343 21.90 -161.81 93.31
CA ALA A 343 21.05 -162.99 93.48
C ALA A 343 21.81 -164.31 93.26
N ALA A 344 22.74 -164.34 92.29
CA ALA A 344 23.63 -165.48 92.08
C ALA A 344 24.54 -165.74 93.30
N ALA A 345 25.20 -164.70 93.83
CA ALA A 345 26.11 -164.83 94.97
C ALA A 345 25.40 -165.39 96.24
N ALA A 346 24.16 -164.95 96.50
CA ALA A 346 23.35 -165.49 97.61
C ALA A 346 23.02 -166.99 97.44
N THR A 347 22.87 -167.46 96.20
CA THR A 347 22.59 -168.87 95.89
C THR A 347 23.82 -169.75 96.15
N ASP A 348 25.00 -169.32 95.69
CA ASP A 348 26.28 -170.03 95.93
C ASP A 348 26.58 -170.19 97.43
N ILE A 349 26.41 -169.12 98.21
CA ILE A 349 26.59 -169.11 99.68
C ILE A 349 25.74 -170.20 100.35
N THR A 350 24.47 -170.30 99.96
CA THR A 350 23.52 -171.27 100.52
C THR A 350 23.90 -172.71 100.19
N SER A 351 24.38 -172.96 98.97
CA SER A 351 24.84 -174.29 98.52
C SER A 351 26.06 -174.79 99.30
N LEU A 352 27.07 -173.93 99.48
CA LEU A 352 28.32 -174.28 100.17
C LEU A 352 28.08 -174.63 101.65
N GLN A 353 27.18 -173.91 102.34
CA GLN A 353 26.80 -174.20 103.72
C GLN A 353 26.22 -175.61 103.90
N ALA A 354 25.38 -176.08 102.97
CA ALA A 354 24.79 -177.42 103.03
C ALA A 354 25.83 -178.55 102.82
N GLN A 355 26.82 -178.33 101.96
CA GLN A 355 27.90 -179.30 101.69
C GLN A 355 28.81 -179.46 102.91
N ILE A 356 29.15 -178.35 103.60
CA ILE A 356 29.92 -178.35 104.86
C ILE A 356 29.23 -179.19 105.95
N ALA A 357 27.92 -179.04 106.11
CA ALA A 357 27.15 -179.82 107.08
C ALA A 357 27.17 -181.33 106.79
N THR A 358 27.09 -181.71 105.51
CA THR A 358 27.11 -183.12 105.07
C THR A 358 28.45 -183.78 105.35
N GLY A 359 29.58 -183.10 105.08
CA GLY A 359 30.92 -183.63 105.34
C GLY A 359 31.15 -183.95 106.82
N ASN A 360 30.77 -183.04 107.72
CA ASN A 360 30.93 -183.22 109.17
C ASN A 360 30.16 -184.43 109.73
N ALA A 361 28.96 -184.73 109.21
CA ALA A 361 28.17 -185.88 109.65
C ALA A 361 28.85 -187.22 109.33
N ALA A 362 29.51 -187.34 108.18
CA ALA A 362 30.19 -188.56 107.77
C ALA A 362 31.53 -188.80 108.49
N ILE A 363 32.21 -187.74 108.94
CA ILE A 363 33.39 -187.81 109.82
C ILE A 363 33.04 -188.54 111.13
N ALA A 364 31.97 -188.11 111.80
CA ALA A 364 31.54 -188.68 113.07
C ALA A 364 31.16 -190.18 112.95
N ALA A 365 30.51 -190.58 111.84
CA ALA A 365 30.15 -191.97 111.60
C ALA A 365 31.37 -192.90 111.53
N LYS A 366 32.47 -192.45 110.89
CA LYS A 366 33.71 -193.24 110.75
C LYS A 366 34.47 -193.41 112.06
N GLN A 367 34.39 -192.45 112.98
CA GLN A 367 35.02 -192.54 114.31
C GLN A 367 34.43 -193.69 115.14
N SER A 368 33.11 -193.86 115.14
CA SER A 368 32.44 -194.93 115.90
C SER A 368 32.72 -196.34 115.34
N GLN A 369 32.88 -196.48 114.01
CA GLN A 369 33.27 -197.75 113.39
C GLN A 369 34.69 -198.18 113.79
N LEU A 370 35.63 -197.23 113.81
CA LEU A 370 37.02 -197.44 114.22
C LEU A 370 37.15 -197.95 115.66
N GLU A 371 36.44 -197.31 116.59
CA GLU A 371 36.47 -197.62 118.02
C GLU A 371 35.91 -199.03 118.31
N THR A 372 34.86 -199.44 117.59
CA THR A 372 34.25 -200.78 117.71
C THR A 372 35.23 -201.89 117.33
N ALA A 373 35.92 -201.76 116.18
CA ALA A 373 36.84 -202.79 115.68
C ALA A 373 38.06 -203.01 116.61
N GLN A 374 38.50 -201.97 117.33
CA GLN A 374 39.60 -202.04 118.31
C GLN A 374 39.24 -202.89 119.55
N GLY A 375 37.98 -202.86 119.99
CA GLY A 375 37.49 -203.68 121.11
C GLY A 375 37.42 -205.18 120.77
N GLU A 376 36.94 -205.51 119.57
CA GLU A 376 36.87 -206.89 119.09
C GLU A 376 38.26 -207.53 118.97
N LEU A 377 39.23 -206.79 118.41
CA LEU A 377 40.61 -207.21 118.25
C LEU A 377 41.27 -207.62 119.58
N THR A 378 41.09 -206.80 120.62
CA THR A 378 41.63 -207.03 121.96
C THR A 378 41.07 -208.32 122.59
N THR A 379 39.78 -208.59 122.37
CA THR A 379 39.09 -209.78 122.89
C THR A 379 39.63 -211.07 122.26
N LEU A 380 39.87 -211.07 120.95
CA LEU A 380 40.46 -212.20 120.23
C LEU A 380 41.88 -212.50 120.72
N GLN A 381 42.72 -211.47 120.93
CA GLN A 381 44.10 -211.63 121.42
C GLN A 381 44.18 -212.33 122.77
N ALA A 382 43.28 -212.02 123.71
CA ALA A 382 43.21 -212.69 125.01
C ALA A 382 42.79 -214.17 124.90
N SER A 383 41.88 -214.49 123.97
CA SER A 383 41.45 -215.87 123.71
C SER A 383 42.59 -216.73 123.15
N ALA A 384 43.37 -216.19 122.20
CA ALA A 384 44.55 -216.86 121.65
C ALA A 384 45.60 -217.19 122.73
N ALA A 385 45.91 -216.24 123.62
CA ALA A 385 46.86 -216.47 124.71
C ALA A 385 46.41 -217.60 125.66
N THR A 386 45.10 -217.70 125.91
CA THR A 386 44.52 -218.72 126.80
C THR A 386 44.63 -220.13 126.21
N LEU A 387 44.25 -220.29 124.93
CA LEU A 387 44.39 -221.56 124.20
C LEU A 387 45.85 -222.01 124.14
N GLN A 388 46.77 -221.09 123.85
CA GLN A 388 48.20 -221.38 123.78
C GLN A 388 48.79 -221.89 125.11
N ALA A 389 48.29 -221.41 126.25
CA ALA A 389 48.70 -221.90 127.56
C ALA A 389 48.21 -223.33 127.84
N GLN A 390 46.95 -223.63 127.52
CA GLN A 390 46.35 -224.97 127.72
C GLN A 390 47.05 -226.04 126.87
N ILE A 391 47.38 -225.71 125.61
CA ILE A 391 48.18 -226.56 124.71
C ILE A 391 49.53 -226.92 125.35
N ASN A 392 50.20 -225.97 126.01
CA ASN A 392 51.52 -226.17 126.57
C ASN A 392 51.50 -227.08 127.82
N ASP A 393 50.49 -226.96 128.68
CA ASP A 393 50.33 -227.85 129.85
C ASP A 393 50.05 -229.30 129.41
N LEU A 394 49.13 -229.51 128.46
CA LEU A 394 48.84 -230.82 127.91
C LEU A 394 50.09 -231.46 127.28
N ASN A 395 50.90 -230.69 126.53
CA ASN A 395 52.18 -231.17 126.00
C ASN A 395 53.14 -231.66 127.10
N ALA A 396 53.21 -230.97 128.25
CA ALA A 396 54.03 -231.42 129.38
C ALA A 396 53.48 -232.70 130.03
N GLN A 397 52.16 -232.80 130.24
CA GLN A 397 51.52 -234.01 130.77
C GLN A 397 51.71 -235.23 129.87
N ILE A 398 51.63 -235.05 128.54
CA ILE A 398 51.90 -236.10 127.54
C ILE A 398 53.32 -236.63 127.69
N ALA A 399 54.32 -235.76 127.86
CA ALA A 399 55.73 -236.14 127.90
C ALA A 399 56.05 -237.09 129.08
N ALA A 400 55.51 -236.81 130.27
CA ALA A 400 55.84 -237.51 131.51
C ALA A 400 55.42 -239.00 131.57
N ILE A 401 54.38 -239.41 130.82
CA ILE A 401 53.90 -240.80 130.85
C ILE A 401 54.79 -241.68 129.98
N ASN A 402 55.50 -242.63 130.59
CA ASN A 402 56.38 -243.57 129.91
C ASN A 402 55.64 -244.88 129.55
N GLY A 403 55.84 -245.40 128.33
CA GLY A 403 55.05 -246.50 127.78
C GLY A 403 53.68 -246.09 127.19
N ASN A 404 53.05 -247.01 126.45
CA ASN A 404 51.90 -246.73 125.58
C ASN A 404 50.53 -247.01 126.23
N SER A 405 50.22 -246.29 127.32
CA SER A 405 48.92 -246.41 128.01
C SER A 405 47.81 -245.57 127.36
N SER A 406 46.55 -245.92 127.64
CA SER A 406 45.37 -245.19 127.14
C SER A 406 45.39 -243.69 127.49
N LYS A 407 45.83 -243.34 128.70
CA LYS A 407 45.86 -241.95 129.20
C LYS A 407 46.74 -241.03 128.36
N LYS A 408 47.82 -241.53 127.75
CA LYS A 408 48.71 -240.72 126.90
C LYS A 408 48.08 -240.35 125.56
N ARG A 409 47.22 -241.22 124.98
CA ARG A 409 46.53 -240.92 123.71
C ARG A 409 45.42 -239.87 123.88
N ALA A 410 44.67 -239.93 124.98
CA ALA A 410 43.61 -238.95 125.27
C ALA A 410 44.15 -237.50 125.29
N LEU A 411 45.24 -237.27 126.04
CA LEU A 411 45.86 -235.95 126.17
C LEU A 411 46.38 -235.41 124.82
N ILE A 412 46.87 -236.27 123.92
CA ILE A 412 47.32 -235.86 122.57
C ILE A 412 46.13 -235.33 121.75
N THR A 413 44.99 -236.03 121.75
CA THR A 413 43.78 -235.60 121.04
C THR A 413 43.26 -234.26 121.56
N GLU A 414 43.32 -234.04 122.88
CA GLU A 414 42.91 -232.80 123.52
C GLU A 414 43.84 -231.63 123.17
N ARG A 415 45.16 -231.88 123.14
CA ARG A 415 46.19 -230.93 122.68
C ARG A 415 45.98 -230.52 121.22
N ASP A 416 45.76 -231.49 120.33
CA ASP A 416 45.53 -231.25 118.90
C ASP A 416 44.27 -230.42 118.63
N THR A 417 43.21 -230.64 119.42
CA THR A 417 41.94 -229.92 119.30
C THR A 417 42.09 -228.43 119.61
N LEU A 418 42.72 -228.08 120.72
CA LEU A 418 42.99 -226.69 121.11
C LEU A 418 43.92 -225.98 120.12
N GLN A 419 44.87 -226.73 119.54
CA GLN A 419 45.84 -226.20 118.57
C GLN A 419 45.18 -225.77 117.25
N GLY A 420 44.06 -226.38 116.86
CA GLY A 420 43.22 -225.88 115.75
C GLY A 420 42.58 -224.53 116.07
N GLN A 421 41.91 -224.42 117.22
CA GLN A 421 41.18 -223.21 117.64
C GLN A 421 42.08 -221.96 117.71
N LEU A 422 43.37 -222.14 118.04
CA LEU A 422 44.35 -221.05 118.09
C LEU A 422 44.67 -220.45 116.71
N VAL A 423 44.58 -221.24 115.63
CA VAL A 423 44.84 -220.77 114.25
C VAL A 423 43.70 -219.89 113.75
N ASP A 424 42.45 -220.27 114.05
CA ASP A 424 41.25 -219.52 113.68
C ASP A 424 41.24 -218.13 114.34
N VAL A 425 41.56 -218.06 115.64
CA VAL A 425 41.59 -216.79 116.39
C VAL A 425 42.69 -215.86 115.87
N ASN A 426 43.88 -216.36 115.53
CA ASN A 426 44.95 -215.55 114.93
C ASN A 426 44.56 -215.00 113.53
N SER A 427 43.79 -215.76 112.76
CA SER A 427 43.30 -215.31 111.45
C SER A 427 42.30 -214.14 111.60
N ALA A 428 41.42 -214.20 112.60
CA ALA A 428 40.49 -213.10 112.92
C ALA A 428 41.20 -211.82 113.41
N ILE A 429 42.27 -211.97 114.21
CA ILE A 429 43.13 -210.85 114.67
C ILE A 429 43.76 -210.11 113.49
N THR A 430 44.20 -210.83 112.46
CA THR A 430 44.80 -210.22 111.25
C THR A 430 43.78 -209.39 110.47
N LEU A 431 42.55 -209.90 110.30
CA LEU A 431 41.48 -209.20 109.59
C LEU A 431 41.08 -207.88 110.26
N LYS A 432 40.91 -207.86 111.59
CA LYS A 432 40.49 -206.65 112.31
C LYS A 432 41.55 -205.54 112.31
N ASN A 433 42.84 -205.88 112.29
CA ASN A 433 43.91 -204.87 112.12
C ASN A 433 43.80 -204.14 110.77
N ALA A 434 43.49 -204.85 109.68
CA ALA A 434 43.34 -204.23 108.37
C ALA A 434 42.12 -203.29 108.30
N GLU A 435 41.02 -203.65 108.95
CA GLU A 435 39.80 -202.84 109.01
C GLU A 435 40.01 -201.52 109.77
N ILE A 436 40.72 -201.57 110.91
CA ILE A 436 41.09 -200.41 111.73
C ILE A 436 41.91 -199.39 110.93
N SER A 437 42.91 -199.83 110.17
CA SER A 437 43.70 -198.93 109.32
C SER A 437 42.88 -198.27 108.20
N GLY A 438 41.87 -198.97 107.67
CA GLY A 438 40.96 -198.42 106.66
C GLY A 438 40.18 -197.21 107.15
N TYR A 439 39.52 -197.33 108.32
CA TYR A 439 38.72 -196.23 108.87
C TYR A 439 39.53 -194.98 109.26
N GLN A 440 40.81 -195.14 109.61
CA GLN A 440 41.72 -194.01 109.86
C GLN A 440 42.06 -193.22 108.58
N GLY A 441 42.15 -193.91 107.43
CA GLY A 441 42.36 -193.28 106.13
C GLY A 441 41.17 -192.42 105.70
N ASP A 442 39.96 -192.99 105.76
CA ASP A 442 38.70 -192.30 105.42
C ASP A 442 38.54 -190.98 106.18
N LEU A 443 38.78 -191.03 107.50
CA LEU A 443 38.67 -189.90 108.42
C LEU A 443 39.50 -188.69 108.00
N THR A 444 40.75 -188.95 107.60
CA THR A 444 41.69 -187.89 107.18
C THR A 444 41.22 -187.22 105.89
N ALA A 445 40.70 -188.00 104.94
CA ALA A 445 40.24 -187.48 103.66
C ALA A 445 39.00 -186.58 103.77
N LEU A 446 38.05 -186.92 104.64
CA LEU A 446 36.86 -186.09 104.84
C LEU A 446 37.17 -184.76 105.56
N GLN A 447 38.13 -184.75 106.49
CA GLN A 447 38.50 -183.55 107.23
C GLN A 447 38.95 -182.42 106.28
N SER A 448 39.86 -182.72 105.34
CA SER A 448 40.35 -181.74 104.35
C SER A 448 39.30 -181.27 103.34
N ALA A 449 38.25 -182.07 103.09
CA ALA A 449 37.15 -181.67 102.21
C ALA A 449 36.29 -180.55 102.84
N VAL A 450 36.06 -180.62 104.15
CA VAL A 450 35.30 -179.60 104.92
C VAL A 450 36.04 -178.26 104.92
N ASP A 451 37.37 -178.25 105.10
CA ASP A 451 38.17 -177.02 105.12
C ASP A 451 38.12 -176.27 103.77
N SER A 452 38.18 -177.01 102.66
CA SER A 452 38.12 -176.43 101.30
C SER A 452 36.79 -175.72 101.01
N LEU A 453 35.67 -176.25 101.50
CA LEU A 453 34.35 -175.65 101.32
C LEU A 453 34.17 -174.36 102.15
N ASN A 454 34.74 -174.30 103.36
CA ASN A 454 34.71 -173.10 104.19
C ASN A 454 35.43 -171.90 103.53
N ALA A 455 36.56 -172.14 102.86
CA ALA A 455 37.28 -171.09 102.14
C ALA A 455 36.45 -170.51 100.97
N GLN A 456 35.74 -171.35 100.22
CA GLN A 456 34.88 -170.92 99.12
C GLN A 456 33.68 -170.09 99.62
N LEU A 457 33.11 -170.46 100.76
CA LEU A 457 31.99 -169.74 101.38
C LEU A 457 32.37 -168.29 101.76
N GLN A 458 33.57 -168.11 102.32
CA GLN A 458 34.06 -166.78 102.72
C GLN A 458 34.32 -165.87 101.50
N ALA A 459 34.82 -166.40 100.39
CA ALA A 459 35.02 -165.63 99.17
C ALA A 459 33.70 -165.05 98.63
N ARG A 460 32.63 -165.85 98.57
CA ARG A 460 31.32 -165.38 98.07
C ARG A 460 30.64 -164.33 98.97
N GLN A 461 30.92 -164.34 100.27
CA GLN A 461 30.44 -163.30 101.18
C GLN A 461 31.08 -161.92 100.89
N LEU A 462 32.33 -161.91 100.42
CA LEU A 462 33.01 -160.69 99.97
C LEU A 462 32.46 -160.20 98.62
N ASP A 463 32.27 -161.08 97.63
CA ASP A 463 31.66 -160.75 96.33
C ASP A 463 30.31 -160.02 96.50
N SER A 464 29.43 -160.58 97.33
CA SER A 464 28.09 -160.02 97.61
C SER A 464 28.17 -158.61 98.23
N SER A 465 29.18 -158.35 99.05
CA SER A 465 29.39 -157.06 99.73
C SER A 465 29.95 -155.96 98.81
N ALA A 466 30.68 -156.35 97.75
CA ALA A 466 31.19 -155.42 96.74
C ALA A 466 30.07 -154.95 95.80
N LEU A 467 29.21 -155.87 95.36
CA LEU A 467 28.08 -155.58 94.47
C LEU A 467 27.07 -154.61 95.10
N GLN A 468 26.77 -154.78 96.40
CA GLN A 468 25.90 -153.87 97.16
C GLN A 468 26.37 -152.41 97.14
N GLN A 469 27.68 -152.16 97.24
CA GLN A 469 28.23 -150.80 97.20
C GLN A 469 28.13 -150.13 95.82
N GLN A 470 28.05 -150.91 94.74
CA GLN A 470 27.94 -150.39 93.37
C GLN A 470 26.51 -149.95 93.00
N ALA A 471 25.48 -150.35 93.75
CA ALA A 471 24.08 -150.05 93.40
C ALA A 471 23.73 -148.55 93.53
N ALA A 472 24.16 -147.89 94.61
CA ALA A 472 23.84 -146.48 94.87
C ALA A 472 24.36 -145.48 93.81
N PRO A 473 25.65 -145.53 93.36
CA PRO A 473 26.13 -144.61 92.32
C PRO A 473 25.49 -144.85 90.95
N LEU A 474 25.06 -146.08 90.64
CA LEU A 474 24.35 -146.39 89.39
C LEU A 474 22.94 -145.77 89.36
N GLN A 475 22.21 -145.81 90.47
CA GLN A 475 20.90 -145.13 90.57
C GLN A 475 21.04 -143.61 90.40
N ALA A 476 22.04 -142.99 91.05
CA ALA A 476 22.26 -141.55 90.93
C ALA A 476 22.59 -141.09 89.49
N ALA A 477 23.29 -141.93 88.71
CA ALA A 477 23.55 -141.66 87.29
C ALA A 477 22.27 -141.73 86.44
N LEU A 478 21.39 -142.70 86.71
CA LEU A 478 20.09 -142.84 86.05
C LEU A 478 19.17 -141.63 86.33
N ASP A 479 19.10 -141.19 87.59
CA ASP A 479 18.26 -140.05 87.99
C ASP A 479 18.73 -138.74 87.33
N ALA A 480 20.05 -138.53 87.27
CA ALA A 480 20.66 -137.37 86.60
C ALA A 480 20.39 -137.34 85.09
N ALA A 481 20.51 -138.48 84.40
CA ALA A 481 20.23 -138.58 82.96
C ALA A 481 18.75 -138.27 82.64
N ASN A 482 17.82 -138.79 83.45
CA ASN A 482 16.39 -138.52 83.32
C ASN A 482 16.04 -137.03 83.54
N ALA A 483 16.65 -136.39 84.55
CA ALA A 483 16.44 -134.96 84.82
C ALA A 483 16.95 -134.07 83.66
N ALA A 484 18.11 -134.40 83.07
CA ALA A 484 18.64 -133.69 81.92
C ALA A 484 17.78 -133.87 80.65
N ALA A 485 17.26 -135.08 80.42
CA ALA A 485 16.33 -135.34 79.31
C ALA A 485 15.03 -134.52 79.45
N ALA A 486 14.46 -134.46 80.66
CA ALA A 486 13.26 -133.66 80.94
C ALA A 486 13.48 -132.15 80.68
N ALA A 487 14.65 -131.61 81.01
CA ALA A 487 15.01 -130.22 80.70
C ALA A 487 15.06 -129.97 79.18
N LYS A 488 15.74 -130.83 78.42
CA LYS A 488 15.79 -130.74 76.94
C LYS A 488 14.43 -130.89 76.27
N GLN A 489 13.52 -131.68 76.84
CA GLN A 489 12.13 -131.76 76.41
C GLN A 489 11.42 -130.40 76.51
N GLY A 490 11.72 -129.62 77.56
CA GLY A 490 11.22 -128.26 77.77
C GLY A 490 11.81 -127.24 76.80
N ASP A 491 13.13 -127.29 76.55
CA ASP A 491 13.80 -126.43 75.56
C ASP A 491 13.17 -126.56 74.17
N ILE A 492 12.91 -127.80 73.73
CA ILE A 492 12.26 -128.09 72.43
C ILE A 492 10.88 -127.46 72.36
N ALA A 493 10.06 -127.60 73.42
CA ALA A 493 8.72 -127.02 73.47
C ALA A 493 8.74 -125.48 73.44
N ALA A 494 9.71 -124.85 74.11
CA ALA A 494 9.88 -123.39 74.08
C ALA A 494 10.28 -122.87 72.69
N LEU A 495 11.17 -123.57 71.98
CA LEU A 495 11.53 -123.24 70.60
C LEU A 495 10.36 -123.43 69.62
N GLN A 496 9.60 -124.53 69.76
CA GLN A 496 8.39 -124.79 68.97
C GLN A 496 7.33 -123.69 69.14
N ALA A 497 7.17 -123.15 70.35
CA ALA A 497 6.22 -122.08 70.63
C ALA A 497 6.58 -120.72 69.99
N GLN A 498 7.85 -120.48 69.64
CA GLN A 498 8.31 -119.22 69.04
C GLN A 498 8.17 -119.19 67.52
N LEU A 499 8.24 -120.36 66.86
CA LEU A 499 8.20 -120.47 65.39
C LEU A 499 6.95 -119.86 64.73
N PRO A 500 5.71 -120.01 65.24
CA PRO A 500 4.54 -119.40 64.62
C PRO A 500 4.58 -117.87 64.59
N ALA A 501 5.17 -117.23 65.61
CA ALA A 501 5.32 -115.77 65.67
C ALA A 501 6.39 -115.27 64.68
N LEU A 502 7.49 -116.03 64.54
CA LEU A 502 8.53 -115.75 63.55
C LEU A 502 8.03 -115.94 62.11
N GLN A 503 7.25 -116.99 61.83
CA GLN A 503 6.65 -117.20 60.52
C GLN A 503 5.66 -116.08 60.16
N ALA A 504 4.79 -115.68 61.10
CA ALA A 504 3.88 -114.56 60.90
C ALA A 504 4.62 -113.24 60.62
N ALA A 505 5.82 -113.02 61.19
CA ALA A 505 6.66 -111.88 60.89
C ALA A 505 7.27 -111.94 59.47
N VAL A 506 7.68 -113.14 59.00
CA VAL A 506 8.11 -113.36 57.60
C VAL A 506 6.97 -113.04 56.63
N ASP A 507 5.78 -113.56 56.89
CA ASP A 507 4.61 -113.40 56.02
C ASP A 507 4.18 -111.92 55.96
N ALA A 508 4.15 -111.23 57.09
CA ALA A 508 3.83 -109.80 57.17
C ALA A 508 4.87 -108.91 56.46
N ALA A 509 6.17 -109.21 56.59
CA ALA A 509 7.23 -108.46 55.91
C ALA A 509 7.18 -108.65 54.38
N ASN A 510 6.90 -109.87 53.91
CA ASN A 510 6.70 -110.15 52.49
C ASN A 510 5.44 -109.47 51.91
N ALA A 511 4.34 -109.43 52.67
CA ALA A 511 3.14 -108.69 52.28
C ALA A 511 3.42 -107.19 52.14
N ALA A 512 4.03 -106.57 53.16
CA ALA A 512 4.39 -105.16 53.14
C ALA A 512 5.37 -104.80 51.99
N ALA A 513 6.35 -105.67 51.71
CA ALA A 513 7.24 -105.50 50.55
C ALA A 513 6.49 -105.61 49.21
N THR A 514 5.46 -106.46 49.11
CA THR A 514 4.62 -106.60 47.92
C THR A 514 3.75 -105.36 47.70
N ASP A 515 3.11 -104.84 48.74
CA ASP A 515 2.32 -103.61 48.68
C ASP A 515 3.18 -102.40 48.30
N LYS A 516 4.37 -102.27 48.91
CA LYS A 516 5.32 -101.20 48.58
C LYS A 516 5.86 -101.30 47.13
N ALA A 517 5.98 -102.51 46.58
CA ALA A 517 6.31 -102.71 45.18
C ALA A 517 5.17 -102.27 44.22
N GLN A 518 3.90 -102.47 44.59
CA GLN A 518 2.76 -101.95 43.82
C GLN A 518 2.64 -100.42 43.91
N GLU A 519 2.89 -99.83 45.08
CA GLU A 519 3.00 -98.37 45.24
C GLU A 519 4.09 -97.81 44.32
N LEU A 520 5.28 -98.41 44.34
CA LEU A 520 6.40 -98.02 43.48
C LEU A 520 6.04 -98.11 41.99
N SER A 521 5.40 -99.20 41.56
CA SER A 521 4.93 -99.36 40.18
C SER A 521 3.90 -98.30 39.78
N THR A 522 3.00 -97.93 40.71
CA THR A 522 2.00 -96.87 40.50
C THR A 522 2.67 -95.49 40.39
N LEU A 523 3.66 -95.19 41.23
CA LEU A 523 4.42 -93.94 41.17
C LEU A 523 5.23 -93.84 39.86
N GLN A 524 5.85 -94.93 39.42
CA GLN A 524 6.57 -95.03 38.15
C GLN A 524 5.63 -94.86 36.95
N GLY A 525 4.45 -95.50 36.96
CA GLY A 525 3.44 -95.36 35.90
C GLY A 525 2.85 -93.95 35.76
N GLN A 526 2.93 -93.13 36.81
CA GLN A 526 2.51 -91.72 36.78
C GLN A 526 3.60 -90.77 36.24
N LEU A 527 4.86 -91.22 36.12
CA LEU A 527 5.97 -90.35 35.71
C LEU A 527 5.94 -89.94 34.23
N PRO A 528 5.64 -90.82 33.24
CA PRO A 528 5.61 -90.44 31.82
C PRO A 528 4.59 -89.33 31.53
N GLY A 529 3.38 -89.40 32.09
CA GLY A 529 2.35 -88.37 31.88
C GLY A 529 2.75 -86.99 32.43
N LEU A 530 3.60 -86.94 33.46
CA LEU A 530 4.18 -85.68 33.95
C LEU A 530 5.32 -85.18 33.05
N GLN A 531 6.12 -86.09 32.47
CA GLN A 531 7.18 -85.75 31.50
C GLN A 531 6.59 -85.25 30.16
N ASP A 532 5.50 -85.85 29.71
CA ASP A 532 4.71 -85.37 28.55
C ASP A 532 4.11 -83.99 28.85
N ALA A 533 3.58 -83.76 30.06
CA ALA A 533 3.05 -82.47 30.48
C ALA A 533 4.12 -81.36 30.53
N VAL A 534 5.33 -81.67 31.02
CA VAL A 534 6.48 -80.74 30.94
C VAL A 534 6.81 -80.42 29.48
N THR A 535 6.88 -81.43 28.61
CA THR A 535 7.22 -81.26 27.19
C THR A 535 6.18 -80.41 26.47
N ALA A 536 4.88 -80.65 26.73
CA ALA A 536 3.79 -79.85 26.17
C ALA A 536 3.79 -78.40 26.69
N ALA A 537 4.05 -78.19 27.98
CA ALA A 537 4.14 -76.85 28.55
C ALA A 537 5.34 -76.06 27.99
N GLN A 538 6.50 -76.71 27.84
CA GLN A 538 7.68 -76.10 27.24
C GLN A 538 7.46 -75.74 25.76
N ALA A 539 6.78 -76.59 25.00
CA ALA A 539 6.40 -76.31 23.61
C ALA A 539 5.40 -75.14 23.52
N ALA A 540 4.45 -75.02 24.46
CA ALA A 540 3.53 -73.90 24.54
C ALA A 540 4.24 -72.57 24.87
N VAL A 541 5.23 -72.59 25.78
CA VAL A 541 6.10 -71.44 26.05
C VAL A 541 6.81 -70.98 24.76
N THR A 542 7.51 -71.87 24.06
CA THR A 542 8.23 -71.51 22.83
C THR A 542 7.30 -71.06 21.69
N ALA A 543 6.09 -71.64 21.57
CA ALA A 543 5.09 -71.13 20.63
C ALA A 543 4.66 -69.68 20.98
N GLN A 544 4.46 -69.38 22.26
CA GLN A 544 4.08 -68.03 22.72
C GLN A 544 5.24 -67.03 22.60
N GLU A 545 6.50 -67.45 22.76
CA GLU A 545 7.69 -66.62 22.49
C GLU A 545 7.73 -66.16 21.02
N GLN A 546 7.38 -67.04 20.07
CA GLN A 546 7.25 -66.69 18.66
C GLN A 546 6.08 -65.72 18.41
N VAL A 547 4.95 -65.86 19.11
CA VAL A 547 3.83 -64.92 19.03
C VAL A 547 4.23 -63.53 19.53
N VAL A 548 4.92 -63.44 20.68
CA VAL A 548 5.45 -62.16 21.20
C VAL A 548 6.41 -61.53 20.19
N SER A 549 7.39 -62.28 19.69
CA SER A 549 8.37 -61.80 18.72
C SER A 549 7.72 -61.29 17.41
N GLY A 550 6.74 -62.03 16.88
CA GLY A 550 6.00 -61.63 15.68
C GLY A 550 5.13 -60.38 15.87
N LEU A 551 4.59 -60.16 17.07
CA LEU A 551 3.84 -58.95 17.41
C LEU A 551 4.77 -57.74 17.63
N GLU A 552 5.94 -57.94 18.25
CA GLU A 552 6.95 -56.89 18.45
C GLU A 552 7.59 -56.44 17.13
N ALA A 553 7.79 -57.34 16.17
CA ALA A 553 8.35 -57.04 14.86
C ALA A 553 7.52 -56.02 14.03
N ALA A 554 6.24 -55.81 14.36
CA ALA A 554 5.38 -54.81 13.74
C ALA A 554 5.51 -53.41 14.37
N LEU A 555 6.01 -53.28 15.61
CA LEU A 555 6.08 -52.01 16.32
C LEU A 555 6.98 -50.96 15.63
N PRO A 556 8.17 -51.28 15.07
CA PRO A 556 9.01 -50.29 14.41
C PRO A 556 8.31 -49.61 13.23
N ALA A 557 7.67 -50.37 12.35
CA ALA A 557 6.98 -49.85 11.17
C ALA A 557 5.74 -49.02 11.54
N LEU A 558 5.02 -49.38 12.61
CA LEU A 558 3.91 -48.57 13.13
C LEU A 558 4.41 -47.27 13.79
N THR A 559 5.56 -47.31 14.48
CA THR A 559 6.20 -46.12 15.06
C THR A 559 6.70 -45.17 13.98
N GLU A 560 7.28 -45.72 12.91
CA GLU A 560 7.72 -44.96 11.73
C GLU A 560 6.52 -44.33 11.01
N GLY A 561 5.42 -45.07 10.80
CA GLY A 561 4.19 -44.53 10.20
C GLY A 561 3.52 -43.41 11.02
N VAL A 562 3.59 -43.45 12.36
CA VAL A 562 3.17 -42.34 13.22
C VAL A 562 4.07 -41.11 13.03
N ALA A 563 5.40 -41.32 12.94
CA ALA A 563 6.34 -40.23 12.71
C ALA A 563 6.20 -39.59 11.31
N GLU A 564 5.95 -40.41 10.27
CA GLU A 564 5.64 -39.94 8.91
C GLU A 564 4.33 -39.13 8.89
N ALA A 565 3.28 -39.59 9.58
CA ALA A 565 2.03 -38.87 9.69
C ALA A 565 2.18 -37.51 10.39
N GLN A 566 2.94 -37.45 11.50
CA GLN A 566 3.25 -36.17 12.17
C GLN A 566 4.05 -35.23 11.26
N ALA A 567 5.08 -35.73 10.56
CA ALA A 567 5.86 -34.93 9.63
C ALA A 567 5.02 -34.38 8.46
N ALA A 568 4.02 -35.14 7.99
CA ALA A 568 3.07 -34.67 6.98
C ALA A 568 2.12 -33.59 7.53
N ILE A 569 1.65 -33.71 8.78
CA ILE A 569 0.85 -32.69 9.46
C ILE A 569 1.65 -31.39 9.61
N ASP A 570 2.89 -31.46 10.09
CA ASP A 570 3.77 -30.29 10.28
C ASP A 570 4.10 -29.59 8.95
N ALA A 571 4.32 -30.36 7.88
CA ALA A 571 4.50 -29.85 6.53
C ALA A 571 3.23 -29.16 6.01
N GLN A 572 2.05 -29.74 6.22
CA GLN A 572 0.78 -29.15 5.79
C GLN A 572 0.41 -27.88 6.57
N GLN A 573 0.72 -27.81 7.88
CA GLN A 573 0.61 -26.55 8.65
C GLN A 573 1.50 -25.44 8.07
N SER A 574 2.72 -25.80 7.63
CA SER A 574 3.64 -24.86 6.98
C SER A 574 3.12 -24.38 5.61
N VAL A 575 2.44 -25.25 4.86
CA VAL A 575 1.74 -24.89 3.60
C VAL A 575 0.57 -23.96 3.89
N LEU A 576 -0.28 -24.27 4.87
CA LEU A 576 -1.42 -23.47 5.27
C LEU A 576 -1.00 -22.04 5.65
N GLN A 577 0.02 -21.89 6.52
CA GLN A 577 0.56 -20.59 6.91
C GLN A 577 1.11 -19.76 5.73
N SER A 578 1.65 -20.42 4.69
CA SER A 578 2.07 -19.76 3.44
C SER A 578 0.87 -19.29 2.59
N LEU A 579 -0.26 -20.00 2.65
CA LEU A 579 -1.49 -19.65 1.94
C LEU A 579 -2.26 -18.53 2.66
N GLU A 580 -2.31 -18.56 3.99
CA GLU A 580 -2.82 -17.45 4.82
C GLU A 580 -2.09 -16.13 4.52
N GLY A 581 -0.75 -16.17 4.41
CA GLY A 581 0.05 -15.01 4.01
C GLY A 581 -0.32 -14.48 2.63
N LYS A 582 -0.47 -15.35 1.63
CA LYS A 582 -0.90 -14.98 0.26
C LYS A 582 -2.32 -14.42 0.22
N LEU A 583 -3.21 -14.91 1.08
CA LEU A 583 -4.56 -14.38 1.23
C LEU A 583 -4.54 -12.96 1.82
N ALA A 584 -3.71 -12.71 2.83
CA ALA A 584 -3.50 -11.37 3.38
C ALA A 584 -2.89 -10.41 2.34
N ASP A 585 -1.89 -10.84 1.57
CA ASP A 585 -1.31 -10.06 0.47
C ASP A 585 -2.36 -9.72 -0.61
N ALA A 586 -3.19 -10.68 -1.00
CA ALA A 586 -4.28 -10.46 -1.95
C ALA A 586 -5.33 -9.47 -1.42
N GLN A 587 -5.69 -9.56 -0.12
CA GLN A 587 -6.63 -8.63 0.52
C GLN A 587 -6.07 -7.21 0.57
N ASN A 588 -4.78 -7.06 0.89
CA ASN A 588 -4.08 -5.77 0.85
C ASN A 588 -4.04 -5.19 -0.57
N ALA A 589 -3.79 -6.01 -1.59
CA ALA A 589 -3.80 -5.60 -2.99
C ALA A 589 -5.21 -5.15 -3.45
N ALA A 590 -6.27 -5.87 -3.09
CA ALA A 590 -7.65 -5.51 -3.40
C ALA A 590 -8.06 -4.19 -2.72
N ALA A 591 -7.71 -4.01 -1.45
CA ALA A 591 -7.94 -2.75 -0.73
C ALA A 591 -7.22 -1.56 -1.37
N ALA A 592 -5.96 -1.74 -1.80
CA ALA A 592 -5.17 -0.72 -2.48
C ALA A 592 -5.73 -0.37 -3.87
N ALA A 593 -6.10 -1.37 -4.67
CA ALA A 593 -6.70 -1.16 -5.99
C ALA A 593 -8.05 -0.42 -5.89
N LYS A 594 -8.90 -0.80 -4.92
CA LYS A 594 -10.16 -0.11 -4.66
C LYS A 594 -9.97 1.35 -4.21
N ALA A 595 -8.99 1.61 -3.34
CA ALA A 595 -8.64 2.99 -2.95
C ALA A 595 -8.15 3.82 -4.14
N ALA A 596 -7.43 3.22 -5.10
CA ALA A 596 -7.02 3.89 -6.34
C ALA A 596 -8.21 4.19 -7.27
N VAL A 597 -9.18 3.28 -7.39
CA VAL A 597 -10.46 3.50 -8.09
C VAL A 597 -11.24 4.66 -7.47
N GLU A 598 -11.38 4.69 -6.14
CA GLU A 598 -12.06 5.76 -5.41
C GLU A 598 -11.34 7.13 -5.61
N ALA A 599 -10.01 7.16 -5.51
CA ALA A 599 -9.21 8.36 -5.76
C ALA A 599 -9.34 8.88 -7.20
N LYS A 600 -9.28 8.01 -8.21
CA LYS A 600 -9.40 8.40 -9.62
C LYS A 600 -10.82 8.80 -10.01
N THR A 601 -11.84 8.24 -9.33
CA THR A 601 -13.23 8.69 -9.42
C THR A 601 -13.40 10.11 -8.86
N ALA A 602 -12.76 10.43 -7.73
CA ALA A 602 -12.79 11.77 -7.15
C ALA A 602 -12.07 12.81 -8.03
N GLU A 603 -10.93 12.44 -8.64
CA GLU A 603 -10.23 13.28 -9.63
C GLU A 603 -11.13 13.59 -10.84
N LEU A 604 -11.83 12.57 -11.37
CA LEU A 604 -12.79 12.75 -12.47
C LEU A 604 -13.96 13.67 -12.11
N ALA A 605 -14.50 13.55 -10.89
CA ALA A 605 -15.56 14.43 -10.41
C ALA A 605 -15.07 15.90 -10.34
N ALA A 606 -13.83 16.13 -9.88
CA ALA A 606 -13.24 17.46 -9.84
C ALA A 606 -13.02 18.04 -11.25
N LEU A 607 -12.40 17.30 -12.16
CA LEU A 607 -12.19 17.74 -13.55
C LEU A 607 -13.52 18.03 -14.27
N THR A 608 -14.54 17.19 -14.06
CA THR A 608 -15.88 17.39 -14.64
C THR A 608 -16.55 18.64 -14.09
N ALA A 609 -16.33 19.00 -12.82
CA ALA A 609 -16.86 20.21 -12.21
C ALA A 609 -16.21 21.51 -12.72
N GLU A 610 -15.03 21.46 -13.35
CA GLU A 610 -14.39 22.62 -13.98
C GLU A 610 -15.00 22.96 -15.35
N LEU A 611 -15.52 21.96 -16.09
CA LEU A 611 -16.04 22.14 -17.46
C LEU A 611 -17.10 23.25 -17.60
N PRO A 612 -18.12 23.38 -16.72
CA PRO A 612 -19.14 24.43 -16.87
C PRO A 612 -18.58 25.85 -16.78
N GLY A 613 -17.54 26.07 -15.96
CA GLY A 613 -16.88 27.37 -15.83
C GLY A 613 -16.04 27.72 -17.06
N LEU A 614 -15.36 26.73 -17.64
CA LEU A 614 -14.60 26.89 -18.88
C LEU A 614 -15.53 27.11 -20.08
N GLN A 615 -16.63 26.35 -20.19
CA GLN A 615 -17.64 26.57 -21.23
C GLN A 615 -18.24 27.97 -21.14
N ALA A 616 -18.67 28.42 -19.95
CA ALA A 616 -19.18 29.78 -19.76
C ALA A 616 -18.15 30.87 -20.12
N THR A 617 -16.84 30.59 -19.96
CA THR A 617 -15.76 31.48 -20.37
C THR A 617 -15.61 31.53 -21.90
N VAL A 618 -15.71 30.38 -22.58
CA VAL A 618 -15.74 30.29 -24.06
C VAL A 618 -16.96 31.03 -24.62
N ASP A 619 -18.15 30.83 -24.03
CA ASP A 619 -19.39 31.47 -24.47
C ASP A 619 -19.32 32.99 -24.30
N ALA A 620 -18.86 33.47 -23.14
CA ALA A 620 -18.73 34.90 -22.84
C ALA A 620 -17.68 35.60 -23.71
N THR A 621 -16.53 34.97 -23.95
CA THR A 621 -15.48 35.53 -24.82
C THR A 621 -15.91 35.52 -26.29
N SER A 622 -16.62 34.49 -26.75
CA SER A 622 -17.21 34.44 -28.09
C SER A 622 -18.27 35.53 -28.30
N ALA A 623 -19.13 35.77 -27.30
CA ALA A 623 -20.09 36.87 -27.32
C ALA A 623 -19.41 38.25 -27.35
N ALA A 624 -18.32 38.43 -26.60
CA ALA A 624 -17.54 39.67 -26.63
C ALA A 624 -16.85 39.92 -27.99
N VAL A 625 -16.31 38.87 -28.63
CA VAL A 625 -15.78 38.93 -30.01
C VAL A 625 -16.88 39.35 -30.99
N ALA A 626 -18.06 38.74 -30.93
CA ALA A 626 -19.18 39.05 -31.82
C ALA A 626 -19.69 40.50 -31.62
N ALA A 627 -19.81 40.96 -30.37
CA ALA A 627 -20.17 42.34 -30.06
C ALA A 627 -19.13 43.32 -30.62
N LYS A 628 -17.83 43.04 -30.47
CA LYS A 628 -16.77 43.93 -30.95
C LYS A 628 -16.65 43.97 -32.48
N GLN A 629 -17.04 42.89 -33.16
CA GLN A 629 -17.21 42.88 -34.62
C GLN A 629 -18.37 43.78 -35.07
N ALA A 630 -19.48 43.82 -34.31
CA ALA A 630 -20.60 44.72 -34.58
C ALA A 630 -20.23 46.20 -34.33
N ASP A 631 -19.51 46.52 -33.24
CA ASP A 631 -18.96 47.87 -32.98
C ASP A 631 -18.11 48.36 -34.18
N LEU A 632 -17.24 47.49 -34.70
CA LEU A 632 -16.40 47.80 -35.86
C LEU A 632 -17.22 48.02 -37.14
N ALA A 633 -18.27 47.23 -37.38
CA ALA A 633 -19.16 47.46 -38.53
C ALA A 633 -19.89 48.81 -38.43
N ALA A 634 -20.34 49.19 -37.23
CA ALA A 634 -20.95 50.49 -36.98
C ALA A 634 -19.96 51.64 -37.18
N LEU A 635 -18.75 51.56 -36.60
CA LEU A 635 -17.72 52.59 -36.75
C LEU A 635 -17.26 52.80 -38.19
N ASN A 636 -17.13 51.73 -38.99
CA ASN A 636 -16.84 51.87 -40.43
C ASN A 636 -18.01 52.54 -41.17
N THR A 637 -19.27 52.21 -40.83
CA THR A 637 -20.45 52.87 -41.40
C THR A 637 -20.50 54.36 -41.05
N GLU A 638 -20.13 54.76 -39.83
CA GLU A 638 -20.00 56.17 -39.45
C GLU A 638 -18.86 56.88 -40.20
N LEU A 639 -17.72 56.21 -40.39
CA LEU A 639 -16.58 56.72 -41.16
C LEU A 639 -16.97 56.99 -42.62
N ASP A 640 -17.63 56.02 -43.29
CA ASP A 640 -18.09 56.16 -44.67
C ASP A 640 -19.05 57.34 -44.85
N ASN A 641 -19.99 57.53 -43.90
CA ASN A 641 -20.91 58.66 -43.90
C ASN A 641 -20.18 60.00 -43.70
N LEU A 642 -19.17 60.08 -42.84
CA LEU A 642 -18.36 61.29 -42.65
C LEU A 642 -17.50 61.60 -43.88
N VAL A 643 -16.91 60.59 -44.52
CA VAL A 643 -16.16 60.75 -45.78
C VAL A 643 -17.08 61.24 -46.91
N ALA A 644 -18.30 60.71 -47.02
CA ALA A 644 -19.30 61.19 -47.97
C ALA A 644 -19.75 62.64 -47.68
N SER A 645 -19.94 62.99 -46.40
CA SER A 645 -20.25 64.36 -45.97
C SER A 645 -19.12 65.33 -46.32
N LEU A 646 -17.87 64.98 -46.02
CA LEU A 646 -16.67 65.76 -46.37
C LEU A 646 -16.54 65.96 -47.88
N ALA A 647 -16.82 64.94 -48.70
CA ALA A 647 -16.85 65.07 -50.16
C ALA A 647 -17.96 66.05 -50.62
N GLY A 648 -19.15 65.98 -50.01
CA GLY A 648 -20.26 66.89 -50.26
C GLY A 648 -19.97 68.36 -49.90
N ILE A 649 -19.33 68.59 -48.75
CA ILE A 649 -18.91 69.94 -48.31
C ILE A 649 -17.84 70.49 -49.26
N ASN A 650 -16.85 69.69 -49.66
CA ASN A 650 -15.84 70.11 -50.63
C ASN A 650 -16.44 70.49 -51.98
N ALA A 651 -17.44 69.76 -52.49
CA ALA A 651 -18.16 70.14 -53.70
C ALA A 651 -18.90 71.49 -53.56
N GLN A 652 -19.47 71.79 -52.38
CA GLN A 652 -20.09 73.09 -52.09
C GLN A 652 -19.06 74.23 -51.99
N ILE A 653 -17.87 73.97 -51.45
CA ILE A 653 -16.75 74.92 -51.46
C ILE A 653 -16.38 75.27 -52.90
N THR A 654 -16.15 74.28 -53.76
CA THR A 654 -15.79 74.52 -55.18
C THR A 654 -16.89 75.30 -55.92
N ALA A 655 -18.17 75.02 -55.65
CA ALA A 655 -19.27 75.78 -56.22
C ALA A 655 -19.26 77.26 -55.77
N LYS A 656 -19.04 77.52 -54.47
CA LYS A 656 -19.00 78.89 -53.94
C LYS A 656 -17.75 79.67 -54.36
N GLU A 657 -16.62 79.01 -54.55
CA GLU A 657 -15.44 79.62 -55.18
C GLU A 657 -15.69 79.99 -56.65
N GLY A 658 -16.50 79.20 -57.36
CA GLY A 658 -17.03 79.56 -58.69
C GLY A 658 -17.94 80.79 -58.67
N ASP A 659 -18.90 80.86 -57.74
CA ASP A 659 -19.77 82.03 -57.55
C ASP A 659 -18.96 83.32 -57.27
N ILE A 660 -17.94 83.22 -56.41
CA ILE A 660 -17.04 84.34 -56.08
C ILE A 660 -16.33 84.87 -57.34
N LEU A 661 -15.79 83.98 -58.17
CA LEU A 661 -15.11 84.36 -59.42
C LEU A 661 -16.07 85.02 -60.42
N ALA A 662 -17.31 84.52 -60.53
CA ALA A 662 -18.34 85.11 -61.39
C ALA A 662 -18.73 86.52 -60.92
N LEU A 663 -18.96 86.71 -59.62
CA LEU A 663 -19.29 88.00 -59.02
C LEU A 663 -18.14 89.01 -59.14
N GLN A 664 -16.89 88.58 -58.94
CA GLN A 664 -15.71 89.43 -59.19
C GLN A 664 -15.63 89.89 -60.65
N GLY A 665 -15.96 89.01 -61.61
CA GLY A 665 -16.05 89.33 -63.03
C GLY A 665 -17.11 90.37 -63.38
N GLN A 666 -18.17 90.50 -62.58
CA GLN A 666 -19.24 91.49 -62.77
C GLN A 666 -18.96 92.81 -62.03
N VAL A 667 -18.43 92.76 -60.80
CA VAL A 667 -18.15 93.95 -59.98
C VAL A 667 -17.02 94.81 -60.59
N LYS A 668 -15.98 94.19 -61.18
CA LYS A 668 -14.86 94.93 -61.76
C LYS A 668 -15.26 95.92 -62.90
N PRO A 669 -15.92 95.50 -63.99
CA PRO A 669 -16.23 96.43 -65.09
C PRO A 669 -17.17 97.58 -64.65
N LEU A 670 -18.07 97.34 -63.69
CA LEU A 670 -18.92 98.39 -63.13
C LEU A 670 -18.13 99.43 -62.31
N LEU A 671 -17.10 99.00 -61.56
CA LEU A 671 -16.16 99.93 -60.91
C LEU A 671 -15.37 100.78 -61.94
N ASP A 672 -14.89 100.16 -63.01
CA ASP A 672 -14.16 100.88 -64.07
C ASP A 672 -15.08 101.89 -64.81
N GLN A 673 -16.35 101.53 -65.03
CA GLN A 673 -17.39 102.42 -65.58
C GLN A 673 -17.74 103.57 -64.63
N LEU A 674 -17.88 103.31 -63.33
CA LEU A 674 -18.18 104.33 -62.32
C LEU A 674 -17.08 105.40 -62.24
N ASN A 675 -15.80 104.98 -62.29
CA ASN A 675 -14.66 105.88 -62.37
C ASN A 675 -14.69 106.76 -63.63
N THR A 676 -15.08 106.18 -64.78
CA THR A 676 -15.19 106.89 -66.06
C THR A 676 -16.27 107.98 -66.01
N LEU A 677 -17.47 107.66 -65.51
CA LEU A 677 -18.57 108.62 -65.35
C LEU A 677 -18.20 109.76 -64.38
N ASN A 678 -17.46 109.46 -63.32
CA ASN A 678 -17.01 110.48 -62.35
C ASN A 678 -16.01 111.48 -62.98
N GLY A 679 -15.16 111.02 -63.89
CA GLY A 679 -14.30 111.90 -64.70
C GLY A 679 -15.09 112.78 -65.67
N GLN A 680 -16.09 112.23 -66.36
CA GLN A 680 -16.94 112.96 -67.30
C GLN A 680 -17.77 114.06 -66.61
N ALA A 681 -18.37 113.76 -65.44
CA ALA A 681 -19.11 114.75 -64.64
C ALA A 681 -18.21 115.95 -64.24
N SER A 682 -16.98 115.66 -63.81
CA SER A 682 -16.00 116.68 -63.40
C SER A 682 -15.62 117.63 -64.55
N ALA A 683 -15.59 117.14 -65.79
CA ALA A 683 -15.32 117.95 -66.98
C ALA A 683 -16.50 118.86 -67.36
N ALA A 684 -17.74 118.35 -67.27
CA ALA A 684 -18.94 119.11 -67.57
C ALA A 684 -19.15 120.28 -66.57
N ASP A 685 -18.88 120.05 -65.29
CA ASP A 685 -18.91 121.07 -64.23
C ASP A 685 -17.95 122.24 -64.53
N ALA A 686 -16.71 121.93 -64.95
CA ALA A 686 -15.72 122.94 -65.32
C ALA A 686 -16.13 123.75 -66.58
N GLN A 687 -16.81 123.12 -67.54
CA GLN A 687 -17.32 123.79 -68.73
C GLN A 687 -18.50 124.73 -68.42
N LEU A 688 -19.41 124.31 -67.53
CA LEU A 688 -20.52 125.13 -67.04
C LEU A 688 -20.03 126.41 -66.35
N ALA A 689 -19.02 126.31 -65.49
CA ALA A 689 -18.42 127.46 -64.81
C ALA A 689 -17.82 128.49 -65.78
N ASN A 690 -17.17 128.03 -66.86
CA ASN A 690 -16.59 128.91 -67.88
C ASN A 690 -17.69 129.72 -68.59
N LEU A 691 -18.77 129.05 -69.03
CA LEU A 691 -19.91 129.69 -69.70
C LEU A 691 -20.64 130.70 -68.80
N GLN A 692 -20.77 130.44 -67.50
CA GLN A 692 -21.32 131.39 -66.53
C GLN A 692 -20.45 132.65 -66.39
N GLY A 693 -19.11 132.49 -66.40
CA GLY A 693 -18.17 133.61 -66.46
C GLY A 693 -18.26 134.40 -67.78
N GLN A 694 -18.49 133.72 -68.91
CA GLN A 694 -18.66 134.38 -70.22
C GLN A 694 -19.98 135.16 -70.32
N LEU A 695 -21.10 134.61 -69.83
CA LEU A 695 -22.39 135.31 -69.81
C LEU A 695 -22.29 136.57 -68.94
N SER A 696 -21.67 136.42 -67.77
CA SER A 696 -21.37 137.53 -66.86
C SER A 696 -20.51 138.59 -67.56
N ALA A 697 -19.45 138.17 -68.27
CA ALA A 697 -18.55 139.06 -69.01
C ALA A 697 -19.19 139.85 -70.17
N LEU A 698 -20.50 139.70 -70.41
CA LEU A 698 -21.23 140.38 -71.48
C LEU A 698 -22.28 141.40 -70.99
N ASP A 699 -22.86 141.19 -69.80
CA ASP A 699 -23.99 141.99 -69.30
C ASP A 699 -23.60 143.44 -68.96
N THR A 700 -22.38 143.66 -68.43
CA THR A 700 -21.85 145.03 -68.28
C THR A 700 -21.40 145.64 -69.61
N GLN A 701 -21.13 144.85 -70.66
CA GLN A 701 -20.85 145.41 -72.00
C GLN A 701 -22.11 146.06 -72.58
N VAL A 702 -23.24 145.34 -72.52
CA VAL A 702 -24.58 145.86 -72.88
C VAL A 702 -24.89 147.13 -72.06
N THR A 703 -24.62 147.09 -70.75
CA THR A 703 -24.83 148.23 -69.84
C THR A 703 -23.95 149.46 -70.20
N ALA A 704 -22.67 149.25 -70.53
CA ALA A 704 -21.74 150.31 -70.87
C ALA A 704 -22.09 150.98 -72.21
N ALA A 705 -22.41 150.19 -73.25
CA ALA A 705 -22.82 150.69 -74.56
C ALA A 705 -24.08 151.58 -74.47
N GLN A 706 -25.07 151.18 -73.66
CA GLN A 706 -26.27 152.00 -73.40
C GLN A 706 -25.97 153.35 -72.74
N ALA A 707 -24.93 153.45 -71.90
CA ALA A 707 -24.56 154.71 -71.27
C ALA A 707 -23.97 155.70 -72.29
N THR A 708 -23.07 155.22 -73.17
CA THR A 708 -22.46 156.00 -74.25
C THR A 708 -23.52 156.59 -75.20
N LEU A 709 -24.52 155.78 -75.59
CA LEU A 709 -25.57 156.20 -76.53
C LEU A 709 -26.38 157.40 -76.02
N ARG A 710 -26.70 157.45 -74.71
CA ARG A 710 -27.41 158.57 -74.06
C ARG A 710 -26.57 159.86 -74.05
N SER A 711 -25.25 159.75 -73.91
CA SER A 711 -24.34 160.90 -73.88
C SER A 711 -24.30 161.64 -75.22
N LEU A 712 -24.20 160.89 -76.33
CA LEU A 712 -24.17 161.43 -77.69
C LEU A 712 -25.47 162.17 -78.06
N GLN A 713 -26.63 161.63 -77.64
CA GLN A 713 -27.93 162.29 -77.81
C GLN A 713 -27.99 163.67 -77.14
N ALA A 714 -27.40 163.83 -75.94
CA ALA A 714 -27.36 165.10 -75.24
C ALA A 714 -26.48 166.15 -75.95
N GLN A 715 -25.32 165.73 -76.47
CA GLN A 715 -24.40 166.63 -77.19
C GLN A 715 -25.02 167.16 -78.50
N LYS A 716 -25.70 166.32 -79.28
CA LYS A 716 -26.38 166.75 -80.52
C LYS A 716 -27.39 167.87 -80.28
N LYS A 717 -28.13 167.81 -79.17
CA LYS A 717 -29.09 168.87 -78.81
C LYS A 717 -28.40 170.22 -78.54
N ALA A 718 -27.29 170.22 -77.78
CA ALA A 718 -26.60 171.44 -77.40
C ALA A 718 -26.02 172.22 -78.61
N ASN A 719 -25.44 171.50 -79.57
CA ASN A 719 -24.92 172.08 -80.82
C ASN A 719 -26.03 172.78 -81.64
N GLN A 720 -27.21 172.16 -81.75
CA GLN A 720 -28.33 172.69 -82.54
C GLN A 720 -28.90 174.02 -81.98
N ASP A 721 -28.84 174.23 -80.67
CA ASP A 721 -29.29 175.48 -80.04
C ASP A 721 -28.22 176.60 -80.15
N ALA A 722 -26.93 176.24 -80.30
CA ALA A 722 -25.86 177.20 -80.57
C ALA A 722 -25.92 177.81 -81.99
N VAL A 723 -26.21 177.00 -83.02
CA VAL A 723 -26.34 177.45 -84.43
C VAL A 723 -27.35 178.59 -84.57
N LYS A 724 -28.55 178.44 -83.98
CA LYS A 724 -29.62 179.45 -83.99
C LYS A 724 -29.18 180.77 -83.35
N THR A 725 -28.42 180.68 -82.26
CA THR A 725 -27.94 181.85 -81.51
C THR A 725 -27.02 182.70 -82.38
N GLN A 726 -26.12 182.07 -83.12
CA GLN A 726 -25.15 182.78 -83.97
C GLN A 726 -25.79 183.41 -85.23
N GLN A 727 -26.85 182.78 -85.78
CA GLN A 727 -27.63 183.35 -86.90
C GLN A 727 -28.26 184.71 -86.55
N ALA A 728 -28.76 184.89 -85.31
CA ALA A 728 -29.33 186.17 -84.87
C ALA A 728 -28.30 187.31 -84.81
N VAL A 729 -27.03 187.00 -84.51
CA VAL A 729 -25.93 187.98 -84.45
C VAL A 729 -25.61 188.55 -85.83
N VAL A 730 -25.65 187.72 -86.89
CA VAL A 730 -25.39 188.14 -88.27
C VAL A 730 -26.37 189.23 -88.71
N ILE A 731 -27.66 189.06 -88.41
CA ILE A 731 -28.75 189.95 -88.85
C ILE A 731 -28.57 191.36 -88.26
N GLY A 732 -28.39 191.47 -86.94
CA GLY A 732 -28.28 192.78 -86.27
C GLY A 732 -27.06 193.61 -86.72
N LEU A 733 -25.99 192.96 -87.17
CA LEU A 733 -24.81 193.63 -87.71
C LEU A 733 -25.02 194.15 -89.15
N GLN A 734 -25.91 193.52 -89.93
CA GLN A 734 -26.25 193.96 -91.28
C GLN A 734 -27.16 195.21 -91.27
N ASP A 735 -28.11 195.29 -90.34
CA ASP A 735 -28.98 196.47 -90.18
C ASP A 735 -28.18 197.72 -89.82
N GLN A 736 -27.21 197.59 -88.91
CA GLN A 736 -26.31 198.68 -88.53
C GLN A 736 -25.48 199.20 -89.73
N LEU A 737 -24.99 198.30 -90.58
CA LEU A 737 -24.22 198.64 -91.78
C LEU A 737 -25.04 199.47 -92.78
N GLY A 738 -26.31 199.08 -93.00
CA GLY A 738 -27.23 199.79 -93.88
C GLY A 738 -27.55 201.22 -93.42
N SER A 739 -27.61 201.46 -92.11
CA SER A 739 -27.85 202.80 -91.54
C SER A 739 -26.73 203.78 -91.90
N VAL A 740 -25.46 203.38 -91.66
CA VAL A 740 -24.29 204.23 -91.87
C VAL A 740 -24.13 204.65 -93.34
N GLN A 741 -24.35 203.74 -94.29
CA GLN A 741 -24.22 204.02 -95.72
C GLN A 741 -25.20 205.11 -96.21
N ASN A 742 -26.38 205.22 -95.59
CA ASN A 742 -27.35 206.26 -95.93
C ASN A 742 -26.92 207.65 -95.43
N GLN A 743 -26.23 207.73 -94.29
CA GLN A 743 -25.74 209.00 -93.75
C GLN A 743 -24.64 209.61 -94.62
N ILE A 744 -23.70 208.78 -95.13
CA ILE A 744 -22.64 209.21 -96.08
C ILE A 744 -23.27 209.86 -97.33
N LYS A 745 -24.33 209.23 -97.85
CA LYS A 745 -25.07 209.66 -99.04
C LYS A 745 -25.72 211.05 -98.91
N ALA A 746 -26.10 211.46 -97.70
CA ALA A 746 -26.73 212.76 -97.48
C ALA A 746 -25.70 213.91 -97.54
N ILE A 747 -24.52 213.70 -96.95
CA ILE A 747 -23.48 214.74 -96.84
C ILE A 747 -22.86 215.06 -98.21
N ASP A 748 -22.62 214.05 -99.04
CA ASP A 748 -22.11 214.22 -100.41
C ASP A 748 -23.04 215.13 -101.27
N GLY A 749 -24.33 215.19 -100.95
CA GLY A 749 -25.31 216.06 -101.64
C GLY A 749 -25.20 217.55 -101.27
N GLN A 750 -24.84 217.89 -100.03
CA GLN A 750 -24.80 219.29 -99.57
C GLN A 750 -23.62 220.08 -100.13
N ILE A 751 -22.53 219.40 -100.49
CA ILE A 751 -21.28 220.03 -100.98
C ILE A 751 -21.46 220.62 -102.40
N ALA A 752 -22.38 220.08 -103.21
CA ALA A 752 -22.50 220.40 -104.63
C ALA A 752 -23.13 221.77 -104.99
N LEU A 753 -23.72 222.48 -104.02
CA LEU A 753 -24.55 223.68 -104.28
C LEU A 753 -23.88 225.03 -103.92
N GLY A 754 -22.56 225.05 -103.66
CA GLY A 754 -21.75 226.28 -103.57
C GLY A 754 -21.95 227.15 -102.32
N GLY A 755 -23.02 226.91 -101.54
CA GLY A 755 -23.28 227.51 -100.24
C GLY A 755 -23.98 228.87 -100.30
N CYS A 756 -25.17 228.93 -99.71
CA CYS A 756 -25.80 230.11 -99.13
C CYS A 756 -26.67 229.60 -97.97
N VAL A 757 -26.49 230.17 -96.77
CA VAL A 757 -26.88 229.59 -95.47
C VAL A 757 -28.22 230.21 -95.01
N ALA A 758 -29.15 229.52 -94.33
CA ALA A 758 -29.08 228.28 -93.54
C ALA A 758 -29.20 226.97 -94.33
#